data_AF-A0A642VDU4-F1
#
_entry.id   AF-A0A642VDU4-F1
#
_cell.length_a   1.000
_cell.length_b   1.000
_cell.length_c   1.000
_cell.angle_alpha   90.00
_cell.angle_beta   90.00
_cell.angle_gamma   90.00
#
_symmetry.space_group_name_H-M   'P 1'
#
loop_
_entity.id
_entity.type
_entity.pdbx_description
1 polymer ?
#
loop_
_entity_poly.entity_id
_entity_poly.type
_entity_poly.pdbx_seq_one_letter_code
_entity_poly.pdbx_strand_id
1 'polypeptide(L)'
;MAFAQKIIASFRNAISRQGLDCPVFLSQNDGTIITAQEAAKTPIRTFSSGATNSMRGAAFLCSKEEETKGKSIMVVDVGGTTTDVGLLLPSGFPRQSSSYSIVGGVRMNFSMPHVESIGLGGGSIVRSNDSDLSIGPDSVGNNITSKALIFGGDTTTTTDVTIAKAVDEPSNFVDELHNIGKPSSVKGKFSKDLKDRYSARLKKMVENVIDRMKTSPDPLPVLLVGGGSFIVPNELDGASKVYRPPYFGVANAIGAAMGKLSAEAHTIRQVPPGVGSREEITEQMKKEAVEKTIKKGAIPESVSVVDILVDAVPYVPNTFSFYVKAVGEVDYHQMKTAFTGDIAPGKSGELNVSTSGGSITKKSTFDKENVVKVDEKVDFESYKPHINEKREWILSELDLDFLSIGVYILGCGGGGHPYSHFLEVRNMLRKGAKIRIIDMEDLPKYITDAEGSIVSVGYAGSPTVTAERLAGDELYEANELLAQFIGKRPEAVFPLEIGGGNGLQGLFCASDQQWDVPTVDCDLMGRAYPTHWQTLPVVFNEGKPFFSPCAMSDGNGNTVIVSKCKSDMHSEKILRASLSELGASVGVVNPPMSVDQIHRMTVKNTVSQAWRIGRAVMIARQKTEINKLPQRIIESVGGDKSAKQLFTGKIVSVDKHLYKGHVYGEVVIENSDSGEQMLIPFKNENILAKTRNGRDDPNPPKIVCAVPDLISVIDCDTGEAVGTPDYRYGLMVFVLAIAPSDRWTSTPKGLEVGGPVSFGFDDVKYEPIGTYTEPLSVINEFYNA
;
A
#
# COMPACT_ATOMS: atom_id res chain seq x y z
N MET A 1 2.62 -7.67 -23.43
CA MET A 1 3.85 -8.35 -23.88
C MET A 1 4.44 -7.79 -25.18
N ALA A 2 3.69 -7.70 -26.28
CA ALA A 2 4.22 -7.32 -27.61
C ALA A 2 5.01 -5.98 -27.66
N PHE A 3 4.65 -4.99 -26.86
CA PHE A 3 5.35 -3.70 -26.82
C PHE A 3 6.78 -3.81 -26.26
N ALA A 4 6.97 -4.44 -25.10
CA ALA A 4 8.28 -4.63 -24.50
C ALA A 4 9.19 -5.49 -25.39
N GLN A 5 8.65 -6.56 -25.96
CA GLN A 5 9.38 -7.40 -26.91
C GLN A 5 9.85 -6.61 -28.14
N LYS A 6 9.01 -5.70 -28.67
CA LYS A 6 9.37 -4.80 -29.77
C LYS A 6 10.49 -3.83 -29.40
N ILE A 7 10.45 -3.24 -28.20
CA ILE A 7 11.52 -2.34 -27.71
C ILE A 7 12.84 -3.10 -27.60
N ILE A 8 12.83 -4.27 -26.95
CA ILE A 8 14.03 -5.09 -26.76
C ILE A 8 14.61 -5.54 -28.11
N ALA A 9 13.75 -5.96 -29.05
CA ALA A 9 14.18 -6.28 -30.41
C ALA A 9 14.80 -5.07 -31.13
N SER A 10 14.27 -3.87 -30.92
CA SER A 10 14.80 -2.64 -31.52
C SER A 10 16.20 -2.31 -31.00
N PHE A 11 16.46 -2.51 -29.70
CA PHE A 11 17.82 -2.37 -29.14
C PHE A 11 18.80 -3.37 -29.76
N ARG A 12 18.42 -4.65 -29.84
CA ARG A 12 19.26 -5.69 -30.49
C ARG A 12 19.59 -5.34 -31.93
N ASN A 13 18.59 -4.89 -32.69
CA ASN A 13 18.77 -4.49 -34.08
C ASN A 13 19.66 -3.24 -34.21
N ALA A 14 19.56 -2.27 -33.30
CA ALA A 14 20.41 -1.10 -33.31
C ALA A 14 21.89 -1.46 -33.07
N ILE A 15 22.17 -2.34 -32.09
CA ILE A 15 23.52 -2.84 -31.81
C ILE A 15 24.09 -3.60 -33.03
N SER A 16 23.30 -4.49 -33.62
CA SER A 16 23.70 -5.23 -34.83
C SER A 16 23.97 -4.32 -36.04
N ARG A 17 23.15 -3.28 -36.25
CA ARG A 17 23.36 -2.28 -37.32
C ARG A 17 24.64 -1.46 -37.15
N GLN A 18 25.11 -1.29 -35.91
CA GLN A 18 26.39 -0.63 -35.62
C GLN A 18 27.59 -1.58 -35.76
N GLY A 19 27.38 -2.84 -36.17
CA GLY A 19 28.44 -3.84 -36.34
C GLY A 19 29.01 -4.36 -35.01
N LEU A 20 28.30 -4.18 -33.90
CA LEU A 20 28.73 -4.63 -32.58
C LEU A 20 28.30 -6.09 -32.36
N ASP A 21 29.26 -6.94 -32.00
CA ASP A 21 29.08 -8.37 -31.71
C ASP A 21 29.23 -8.63 -30.20
N CYS A 22 28.28 -8.08 -29.43
CA CYS A 22 28.23 -8.20 -27.98
C CYS A 22 26.82 -8.56 -27.48
N PRO A 23 26.72 -9.30 -26.36
CA PRO A 23 25.44 -9.59 -25.72
C PRO A 23 24.77 -8.31 -25.23
N VAL A 24 23.44 -8.24 -25.37
CA VAL A 24 22.64 -7.12 -24.87
C VAL A 24 21.99 -7.50 -23.53
N PHE A 25 22.33 -6.72 -22.50
CA PHE A 25 21.75 -6.81 -21.17
C PHE A 25 20.85 -5.60 -20.89
N LEU A 26 19.85 -5.81 -20.04
CA LEU A 26 19.03 -4.73 -19.48
C LEU A 26 19.17 -4.74 -17.97
N SER A 27 19.12 -3.55 -17.37
CA SER A 27 19.09 -3.41 -15.91
C SER A 27 17.74 -3.83 -15.34
N GLN A 28 17.80 -4.57 -14.25
CA GLN A 28 16.66 -4.94 -13.43
C GLN A 28 16.39 -3.87 -12.36
N ASN A 29 15.18 -3.87 -11.84
CA ASN A 29 14.73 -3.00 -10.77
C ASN A 29 15.47 -3.26 -9.43
N ASP A 30 16.11 -4.41 -9.26
CA ASP A 30 16.86 -4.78 -8.05
C ASP A 30 18.38 -4.45 -8.12
N GLY A 31 18.83 -3.79 -9.20
CA GLY A 31 20.22 -3.35 -9.37
C GLY A 31 21.13 -4.41 -9.98
N THR A 32 20.56 -5.51 -10.46
CA THR A 32 21.23 -6.56 -11.22
C THR A 32 20.89 -6.42 -12.72
N ILE A 33 21.46 -7.27 -13.58
CA ILE A 33 21.19 -7.27 -15.02
C ILE A 33 20.60 -8.59 -15.47
N ILE A 34 19.79 -8.50 -16.52
CA ILE A 34 19.09 -9.61 -17.15
C ILE A 34 19.39 -9.63 -18.65
N THR A 35 19.43 -10.81 -19.25
CA THR A 35 19.61 -10.93 -20.70
C THR A 35 18.40 -10.35 -21.45
N ALA A 36 18.60 -9.85 -22.67
CA ALA A 36 17.49 -9.40 -23.52
C ALA A 36 16.40 -10.48 -23.74
N GLN A 37 16.79 -11.76 -23.80
CA GLN A 37 15.86 -12.87 -23.97
C GLN A 37 14.99 -13.09 -22.73
N GLU A 38 15.59 -13.09 -21.53
CA GLU A 38 14.83 -13.21 -20.28
C GLU A 38 13.97 -11.98 -20.04
N ALA A 39 14.48 -10.77 -20.28
CA ALA A 39 13.71 -9.52 -20.17
C ALA A 39 12.48 -9.51 -21.08
N ALA A 40 12.56 -10.13 -22.26
CA ALA A 40 11.41 -10.28 -23.16
C ALA A 40 10.31 -11.22 -22.61
N LYS A 41 10.68 -12.14 -21.71
CA LYS A 41 9.75 -13.04 -20.99
C LYS A 41 9.22 -12.40 -19.71
N THR A 42 10.00 -11.56 -19.04
CA THR A 42 9.65 -10.93 -17.77
C THR A 42 9.93 -9.42 -17.76
N PRO A 43 9.29 -8.63 -18.66
CA PRO A 43 9.63 -7.21 -18.83
C PRO A 43 9.34 -6.36 -17.59
N ILE A 44 8.48 -6.84 -16.69
CA ILE A 44 8.19 -6.19 -15.41
C ILE A 44 9.44 -6.04 -14.54
N ARG A 45 10.44 -6.93 -14.69
CA ARG A 45 11.70 -6.88 -13.93
C ARG A 45 12.57 -5.67 -14.30
N THR A 46 12.30 -5.00 -15.43
CA THR A 46 13.09 -3.83 -15.88
C THR A 46 12.40 -2.50 -15.52
N PHE A 47 11.30 -2.52 -14.79
CA PHE A 47 10.57 -1.31 -14.43
C PHE A 47 11.32 -0.53 -13.35
N SER A 48 11.38 0.80 -13.47
CA SER A 48 12.08 1.67 -12.51
C SER A 48 13.55 1.31 -12.25
N SER A 49 14.23 0.60 -13.17
CA SER A 49 15.65 0.26 -13.02
C SER A 49 16.58 1.47 -12.98
N GLY A 50 16.12 2.62 -13.47
CA GLY A 50 16.85 3.89 -13.42
C GLY A 50 17.26 4.27 -12.00
N ALA A 51 16.30 4.37 -11.07
CA ALA A 51 16.60 4.73 -9.68
C ALA A 51 17.60 3.75 -9.05
N THR A 52 17.45 2.46 -9.35
CA THR A 52 18.36 1.43 -8.86
C THR A 52 19.77 1.56 -9.40
N ASN A 53 19.91 1.87 -10.68
CA ASN A 53 21.21 2.12 -11.29
C ASN A 53 21.88 3.34 -10.65
N SER A 54 21.15 4.42 -10.41
CA SER A 54 21.70 5.60 -9.72
C SER A 54 22.19 5.25 -8.31
N MET A 55 21.43 4.48 -7.54
CA MET A 55 21.86 3.98 -6.23
C MET A 55 23.11 3.12 -6.31
N ARG A 56 23.14 2.15 -7.21
CA ARG A 56 24.29 1.25 -7.41
C ARG A 56 25.54 2.00 -7.86
N GLY A 57 25.37 2.96 -8.76
CA GLY A 57 26.46 3.82 -9.23
C GLY A 57 26.99 4.71 -8.11
N ALA A 58 26.11 5.32 -7.31
CA ALA A 58 26.49 6.10 -6.14
C ALA A 58 27.31 5.26 -5.14
N ALA A 59 26.86 4.04 -4.86
CA ALA A 59 27.58 3.10 -3.99
C ALA A 59 28.99 2.79 -4.51
N PHE A 60 29.12 2.54 -5.82
CA PHE A 60 30.40 2.27 -6.45
C PHE A 60 31.34 3.48 -6.36
N LEU A 61 30.84 4.67 -6.68
CA LEU A 61 31.62 5.91 -6.68
C LEU A 61 32.14 6.29 -5.29
N CYS A 62 31.42 5.92 -4.23
CA CYS A 62 31.80 6.18 -2.84
C CYS A 62 32.44 4.98 -2.14
N SER A 63 32.73 3.89 -2.85
CA SER A 63 33.20 2.61 -2.26
C SER A 63 34.53 2.69 -1.48
N LYS A 64 35.30 3.77 -1.67
CA LYS A 64 36.59 4.02 -1.00
C LYS A 64 36.47 4.90 0.24
N GLU A 65 35.30 5.46 0.52
CA GLU A 65 35.07 6.33 1.68
C GLU A 65 34.78 5.48 2.92
N GLU A 66 35.59 5.62 3.97
CA GLU A 66 35.46 4.82 5.20
C GLU A 66 34.11 5.07 5.92
N GLU A 67 33.55 6.26 5.72
CA GLU A 67 32.29 6.67 6.34
C GLU A 67 31.05 6.06 5.69
N THR A 68 31.15 5.57 4.45
CA THR A 68 30.05 4.95 3.69
C THR A 68 30.17 3.42 3.68
N LYS A 69 31.39 2.89 3.80
CA LYS A 69 31.67 1.46 3.72
C LYS A 69 30.94 0.64 4.78
N GLY A 70 30.13 -0.33 4.33
CA GLY A 70 29.41 -1.26 5.20
C GLY A 70 28.31 -0.61 6.06
N LYS A 71 27.87 0.61 5.73
CA LYS A 71 26.78 1.29 6.42
C LYS A 71 25.56 1.41 5.51
N SER A 72 24.40 1.68 6.11
CA SER A 72 23.23 2.12 5.36
C SER A 72 23.45 3.54 4.86
N ILE A 73 23.14 3.80 3.60
CA ILE A 73 23.42 5.08 2.94
C ILE A 73 22.17 5.56 2.22
N MET A 74 21.82 6.82 2.40
CA MET A 74 20.75 7.46 1.63
C MET A 74 21.31 7.95 0.29
N VAL A 75 20.63 7.64 -0.81
CA VAL A 75 20.98 8.16 -2.14
C VAL A 75 19.85 9.07 -2.60
N VAL A 76 20.21 10.27 -3.04
CA VAL A 76 19.28 11.28 -3.56
C VAL A 76 19.71 11.58 -5.00
N ASP A 77 19.00 11.02 -5.96
CA ASP A 77 19.21 11.23 -7.38
C ASP A 77 18.33 12.39 -7.87
N VAL A 78 18.96 13.53 -8.15
CA VAL A 78 18.26 14.73 -8.60
C VAL A 78 18.40 14.87 -10.10
N GLY A 79 17.28 14.76 -10.81
CA GLY A 79 17.20 14.95 -12.24
C GLY A 79 16.78 16.36 -12.65
N GLY A 80 16.35 16.50 -13.90
CA GLY A 80 15.76 17.74 -14.42
C GLY A 80 14.31 17.97 -13.99
N THR A 81 13.58 16.91 -13.63
CA THR A 81 12.14 16.97 -13.31
C THR A 81 11.83 16.51 -11.89
N THR A 82 12.54 15.51 -11.41
CA THR A 82 12.22 14.74 -10.22
C THR A 82 13.48 14.43 -9.41
N THR A 83 13.28 14.22 -8.12
CA THR A 83 14.29 13.73 -7.20
C THR A 83 13.82 12.38 -6.69
N ASP A 84 14.64 11.36 -6.89
CA ASP A 84 14.39 9.99 -6.43
C ASP A 84 15.30 9.69 -5.24
N VAL A 85 14.70 9.27 -4.12
CA VAL A 85 15.41 9.00 -2.87
C VAL A 85 15.27 7.54 -2.51
N GLY A 86 16.39 6.87 -2.27
CA GLY A 86 16.40 5.45 -1.90
C GLY A 86 17.47 5.13 -0.86
N LEU A 87 17.25 4.06 -0.11
CA LEU A 87 18.16 3.59 0.92
C LEU A 87 18.98 2.40 0.41
N LEU A 88 20.29 2.53 0.43
CA LEU A 88 21.23 1.41 0.25
C LEU A 88 21.48 0.73 1.58
N LEU A 89 21.44 -0.59 1.59
CA LEU A 89 21.82 -1.42 2.72
C LEU A 89 23.35 -1.58 2.79
N PRO A 90 23.92 -2.02 3.92
CA PRO A 90 25.34 -2.34 4.07
C PRO A 90 25.90 -3.29 2.98
N SER A 91 25.02 -4.11 2.38
CA SER A 91 25.35 -5.00 1.26
C SER A 91 25.64 -4.28 -0.07
N GLY A 92 25.36 -2.97 -0.16
CA GLY A 92 25.44 -2.20 -1.41
C GLY A 92 24.28 -2.44 -2.37
N PHE A 93 23.20 -3.07 -1.90
CA PHE A 93 21.96 -3.22 -2.64
C PHE A 93 20.87 -2.30 -2.06
N PRO A 94 19.94 -1.83 -2.89
CA PRO A 94 18.80 -1.06 -2.43
C PRO A 94 17.94 -1.87 -1.47
N ARG A 95 17.40 -1.20 -0.45
CA ARG A 95 16.30 -1.72 0.36
C ARG A 95 15.09 -1.95 -0.54
N GLN A 96 14.42 -3.08 -0.36
CA GLN A 96 13.19 -3.41 -1.07
C GLN A 96 11.95 -2.89 -0.32
N SER A 97 10.88 -2.60 -1.05
CA SER A 97 9.57 -2.33 -0.43
C SER A 97 9.06 -3.60 0.26
N SER A 98 8.60 -3.47 1.51
CA SER A 98 8.26 -4.61 2.38
C SER A 98 6.83 -5.12 2.23
N SER A 99 5.94 -4.37 1.57
CA SER A 99 4.49 -4.66 1.62
C SER A 99 3.88 -4.83 0.24
N TYR A 100 4.19 -3.91 -0.68
CA TYR A 100 3.74 -3.90 -2.07
C TYR A 100 4.38 -2.73 -2.82
N SER A 101 4.30 -2.79 -4.14
CA SER A 101 4.68 -1.68 -5.02
C SER A 101 3.50 -1.28 -5.88
N ILE A 102 3.34 0.01 -6.19
CA ILE A 102 2.31 0.47 -7.14
C ILE A 102 2.99 0.80 -8.47
N VAL A 103 2.51 0.19 -9.55
CA VAL A 103 2.98 0.46 -10.91
C VAL A 103 1.76 0.76 -11.78
N GLY A 104 1.69 1.98 -12.32
CA GLY A 104 0.58 2.37 -13.20
C GLY A 104 -0.79 2.27 -12.55
N GLY A 105 -0.89 2.51 -11.23
CA GLY A 105 -2.14 2.39 -10.46
C GLY A 105 -2.49 0.97 -10.02
N VAL A 106 -1.64 -0.02 -10.30
CA VAL A 106 -1.83 -1.42 -9.90
C VAL A 106 -0.90 -1.76 -8.75
N ARG A 107 -1.46 -2.26 -7.65
CA ARG A 107 -0.69 -2.81 -6.54
C ARG A 107 -0.11 -4.17 -6.94
N MET A 108 1.17 -4.38 -6.66
CA MET A 108 1.92 -5.57 -7.03
C MET A 108 2.70 -6.12 -5.84
N ASN A 109 2.76 -7.45 -5.76
CA ASN A 109 3.63 -8.17 -4.82
C ASN A 109 5.04 -8.45 -5.43
N PHE A 110 5.44 -7.65 -6.42
CA PHE A 110 6.77 -7.75 -7.01
C PHE A 110 7.74 -6.91 -6.19
N SER A 111 8.88 -7.50 -5.85
CA SER A 111 9.93 -6.79 -5.14
C SER A 111 10.48 -5.66 -6.01
N MET A 112 10.40 -4.43 -5.51
CA MET A 112 10.95 -3.22 -6.11
C MET A 112 11.80 -2.50 -5.06
N PRO A 113 12.81 -1.73 -5.49
CA PRO A 113 13.55 -0.87 -4.59
C PRO A 113 12.57 0.13 -4.00
N HIS A 114 12.64 0.32 -2.69
CA HIS A 114 11.85 1.35 -2.04
C HIS A 114 12.48 2.70 -2.40
N VAL A 115 11.78 3.44 -3.26
CA VAL A 115 12.17 4.75 -3.76
C VAL A 115 11.02 5.71 -3.49
N GLU A 116 11.34 6.83 -2.85
CA GLU A 116 10.44 7.95 -2.68
C GLU A 116 10.79 9.02 -3.71
N SER A 117 9.83 9.41 -4.54
CA SER A 117 10.02 10.41 -5.59
C SER A 117 9.28 11.70 -5.26
N ILE A 118 9.93 12.84 -5.43
CA ILE A 118 9.30 14.18 -5.33
C ILE A 118 9.48 14.96 -6.62
N GLY A 119 8.51 15.84 -6.93
CA GLY A 119 8.52 16.74 -8.10
C GLY A 119 9.49 17.91 -7.96
N LEU A 120 10.76 17.61 -7.69
CA LEU A 120 11.85 18.55 -7.51
C LEU A 120 12.99 18.17 -8.45
N GLY A 121 13.44 19.07 -9.30
CA GLY A 121 14.60 18.85 -10.17
C GLY A 121 15.08 20.19 -10.70
N GLY A 122 16.12 20.18 -11.55
CA GLY A 122 16.71 21.42 -12.10
C GLY A 122 15.76 22.29 -12.94
N GLY A 123 14.71 21.70 -13.52
CA GLY A 123 13.69 22.39 -14.31
C GLY A 123 12.38 22.66 -13.57
N SER A 124 12.28 22.33 -12.27
CA SER A 124 11.08 22.62 -11.48
C SER A 124 10.84 24.13 -11.45
N ILE A 125 9.58 24.51 -11.67
CA ILE A 125 9.19 25.91 -11.79
C ILE A 125 9.16 26.54 -10.39
N VAL A 126 9.79 27.71 -10.23
CA VAL A 126 9.77 28.47 -8.97
C VAL A 126 8.81 29.64 -9.11
N ARG A 127 7.82 29.69 -8.21
CA ARG A 127 6.81 30.76 -8.15
C ARG A 127 6.94 31.44 -6.80
N SER A 128 6.92 32.77 -6.79
CA SER A 128 6.90 33.57 -5.55
C SER A 128 5.79 34.59 -5.63
N ASN A 129 4.97 34.63 -4.58
CA ASN A 129 4.06 35.73 -4.25
C ASN A 129 4.60 36.45 -3.01
N ASP A 130 3.97 37.54 -2.57
CA ASP A 130 4.48 38.40 -1.49
C ASP A 130 4.71 37.69 -0.14
N SER A 131 4.07 36.53 0.09
CA SER A 131 4.19 35.76 1.34
C SER A 131 4.52 34.27 1.19
N ASP A 132 4.51 33.72 -0.04
CA ASP A 132 4.66 32.28 -0.26
C ASP A 132 5.58 31.99 -1.46
N LEU A 133 6.35 30.90 -1.36
CA LEU A 133 7.25 30.40 -2.40
C LEU A 133 7.00 28.91 -2.64
N SER A 134 6.67 28.56 -3.87
CA SER A 134 6.47 27.19 -4.30
C SER A 134 7.51 26.76 -5.33
N ILE A 135 7.86 25.47 -5.28
CA ILE A 135 8.80 24.81 -6.18
C ILE A 135 8.07 23.58 -6.75
N GLY A 136 7.83 23.57 -8.06
CA GLY A 136 7.08 22.51 -8.73
C GLY A 136 5.62 22.37 -8.24
N PRO A 137 5.00 21.19 -8.42
CA PRO A 137 5.56 19.95 -8.95
C PRO A 137 5.78 19.97 -10.48
N ASP A 138 5.28 20.99 -11.17
CA ASP A 138 5.48 21.19 -12.59
C ASP A 138 6.93 21.56 -12.93
N SER A 139 7.39 21.07 -14.09
CA SER A 139 8.75 21.27 -14.57
C SER A 139 8.74 21.56 -16.07
N VAL A 140 9.68 22.37 -16.53
CA VAL A 140 9.92 22.60 -17.97
C VAL A 140 10.55 21.38 -18.66
N GLY A 141 10.99 20.38 -17.88
CA GLY A 141 11.48 19.09 -18.37
C GLY A 141 12.61 19.21 -19.40
N ASN A 142 12.48 18.48 -20.51
CA ASN A 142 13.45 18.51 -21.60
C ASN A 142 13.56 19.87 -22.31
N ASN A 143 12.62 20.80 -22.08
CA ASN A 143 12.64 22.15 -22.67
C ASN A 143 13.42 23.17 -21.84
N ILE A 144 14.13 22.74 -20.78
CA ILE A 144 14.89 23.63 -19.89
C ILE A 144 15.83 24.57 -20.64
N THR A 145 16.51 24.09 -21.68
CA THR A 145 17.45 24.87 -22.49
C THR A 145 16.79 25.96 -23.36
N SER A 146 15.46 26.00 -23.41
CA SER A 146 14.70 27.01 -24.16
C SER A 146 13.80 27.86 -23.26
N LYS A 147 13.34 27.31 -22.13
CA LYS A 147 12.35 27.94 -21.25
C LYS A 147 12.95 28.60 -20.01
N ALA A 148 14.05 28.07 -19.47
CA ALA A 148 14.67 28.65 -18.27
C ALA A 148 15.37 29.99 -18.58
N LEU A 149 15.36 30.91 -17.61
CA LEU A 149 15.90 32.26 -17.77
C LEU A 149 17.40 32.26 -18.11
N ILE A 150 18.16 31.33 -17.54
CA ILE A 150 19.60 31.17 -17.75
C ILE A 150 19.96 30.78 -19.19
N PHE A 151 19.01 30.23 -19.95
CA PHE A 151 19.17 29.93 -21.38
C PHE A 151 18.47 30.95 -22.30
N GLY A 152 17.91 32.02 -21.75
CA GLY A 152 17.22 33.08 -22.50
C GLY A 152 15.71 32.88 -22.65
N GLY A 153 15.12 31.95 -21.89
CA GLY A 153 13.68 31.78 -21.82
C GLY A 153 12.99 32.77 -20.86
N ASP A 154 11.73 32.47 -20.52
CA ASP A 154 10.81 33.32 -19.77
C ASP A 154 10.34 32.72 -18.43
N THR A 155 10.73 31.48 -18.13
CA THR A 155 10.23 30.72 -16.99
C THR A 155 11.30 30.61 -15.90
N THR A 156 10.97 31.03 -14.68
CA THR A 156 11.87 30.87 -13.52
C THR A 156 11.92 29.42 -13.06
N THR A 157 13.11 28.84 -12.99
CA THR A 157 13.36 27.45 -12.56
C THR A 157 14.30 27.38 -11.36
N THR A 158 14.37 26.22 -10.71
CA THR A 158 15.34 25.94 -9.63
C THR A 158 16.78 26.17 -10.08
N THR A 159 17.14 25.77 -11.31
CA THR A 159 18.47 26.06 -11.90
C THR A 159 18.75 27.57 -11.92
N ASP A 160 17.78 28.39 -12.32
CA ASP A 160 17.95 29.84 -12.41
C ASP A 160 18.26 30.46 -11.03
N VAL A 161 17.48 30.10 -10.00
CA VAL A 161 17.63 30.67 -8.66
C VAL A 161 18.90 30.16 -7.97
N THR A 162 19.24 28.87 -8.14
CA THR A 162 20.48 28.29 -7.59
C THR A 162 21.71 28.95 -8.20
N ILE A 163 21.77 29.09 -9.54
CA ILE A 163 22.91 29.76 -10.20
C ILE A 163 22.96 31.24 -9.83
N ALA A 164 21.82 31.94 -9.81
CA ALA A 164 21.77 33.34 -9.40
C ALA A 164 22.33 33.56 -7.99
N LYS A 165 22.04 32.66 -7.04
CA LYS A 165 22.63 32.70 -5.70
C LYS A 165 24.14 32.50 -5.76
N ALA A 166 24.62 31.49 -6.50
CA ALA A 166 26.05 31.18 -6.61
C ALA A 166 26.88 32.31 -7.23
N VAL A 167 26.35 33.03 -8.24
CA VAL A 167 27.07 34.15 -8.89
C VAL A 167 26.99 35.47 -8.13
N ASP A 168 25.94 35.66 -7.32
CA ASP A 168 25.77 36.88 -6.52
C ASP A 168 26.47 36.77 -5.15
N GLU A 169 26.62 35.55 -4.62
CA GLU A 169 27.27 35.21 -3.35
C GLU A 169 28.33 34.13 -3.58
N PRO A 170 29.55 34.49 -4.06
CA PRO A 170 30.55 33.52 -4.46
C PRO A 170 30.96 32.60 -3.30
N SER A 171 30.83 31.29 -3.50
CA SER A 171 31.32 30.23 -2.59
C SER A 171 32.37 29.35 -3.29
N ASN A 172 33.03 28.43 -2.57
CA ASN A 172 34.05 27.54 -3.18
C ASN A 172 33.49 26.54 -4.21
N PHE A 173 32.17 26.48 -4.43
CA PHE A 173 31.47 25.52 -5.29
C PHE A 173 31.19 26.07 -6.71
N VAL A 174 31.86 27.16 -7.10
CA VAL A 174 31.42 28.06 -8.17
C VAL A 174 31.94 27.69 -9.58
N ASP A 175 33.08 27.00 -9.69
CA ASP A 175 33.73 26.80 -10.99
C ASP A 175 32.99 25.86 -11.96
N GLU A 176 32.34 24.79 -11.46
CA GLU A 176 31.58 23.86 -12.33
C GLU A 176 30.19 24.41 -12.71
N LEU A 177 29.57 25.20 -11.83
CA LEU A 177 28.26 25.80 -12.04
C LEU A 177 28.27 26.88 -13.13
N HIS A 178 29.41 27.53 -13.33
CA HIS A 178 29.58 28.58 -14.35
C HIS A 178 29.46 28.07 -15.80
N ASN A 179 29.53 26.75 -16.01
CA ASN A 179 29.39 26.15 -17.35
C ASN A 179 27.92 25.89 -17.75
N ILE A 180 26.94 26.19 -16.87
CA ILE A 180 25.52 25.97 -17.16
C ILE A 180 24.89 27.25 -17.71
N GLY A 181 24.44 27.20 -18.95
CA GLY A 181 23.75 28.31 -19.61
C GLY A 181 24.57 29.61 -19.65
N LYS A 182 23.91 30.75 -19.44
CA LYS A 182 24.56 32.07 -19.33
C LYS A 182 24.35 32.62 -17.92
N PRO A 183 25.29 32.41 -16.98
CA PRO A 183 25.13 32.88 -15.60
C PRO A 183 24.88 34.40 -15.47
N SER A 184 25.40 35.19 -16.42
CA SER A 184 25.13 36.63 -16.53
C SER A 184 23.64 36.98 -16.71
N SER A 185 22.82 36.07 -17.23
CA SER A 185 21.39 36.28 -17.48
C SER A 185 20.53 36.23 -16.21
N VAL A 186 21.06 35.68 -15.13
CA VAL A 186 20.36 35.53 -13.83
C VAL A 186 21.04 36.28 -12.68
N LYS A 187 22.25 36.81 -12.91
CA LYS A 187 22.99 37.64 -11.95
C LYS A 187 22.17 38.87 -11.55
N GLY A 188 21.96 39.06 -10.24
CA GLY A 188 21.19 40.19 -9.69
C GLY A 188 19.69 40.18 -10.01
N LYS A 189 19.13 39.13 -10.65
CA LYS A 189 17.70 39.10 -11.02
C LYS A 189 16.76 38.87 -9.85
N PHE A 190 17.23 38.24 -8.77
CA PHE A 190 16.40 37.85 -7.64
C PHE A 190 16.84 38.57 -6.36
N SER A 191 15.86 38.97 -5.53
CA SER A 191 16.15 39.55 -4.22
C SER A 191 16.81 38.52 -3.29
N LYS A 192 17.56 39.02 -2.29
CA LYS A 192 18.17 38.16 -1.27
C LYS A 192 17.12 37.33 -0.52
N ASP A 193 16.01 37.98 -0.13
CA ASP A 193 14.88 37.32 0.54
C ASP A 193 14.32 36.13 -0.27
N LEU A 194 14.10 36.29 -1.57
CA LEU A 194 13.59 35.21 -2.42
C LEU A 194 14.55 34.03 -2.46
N LYS A 195 15.86 34.29 -2.59
CA LYS A 195 16.90 33.25 -2.60
C LYS A 195 16.96 32.49 -1.28
N ASP A 196 16.80 33.18 -0.16
CA ASP A 196 16.85 32.56 1.17
C ASP A 196 15.60 31.72 1.44
N ARG A 197 14.40 32.23 1.11
CA ARG A 197 13.15 31.45 1.15
C ARG A 197 13.21 30.23 0.23
N TYR A 198 13.77 30.39 -0.98
CA TYR A 198 14.00 29.30 -1.91
C TYR A 198 14.92 28.21 -1.31
N SER A 199 16.08 28.60 -0.78
CA SER A 199 17.02 27.67 -0.15
C SER A 199 16.38 26.92 1.01
N ALA A 200 15.65 27.61 1.89
CA ALA A 200 14.96 27.00 3.02
C ALA A 200 13.87 26.02 2.57
N ARG A 201 13.06 26.39 1.57
CA ARG A 201 12.01 25.53 1.02
C ARG A 201 12.57 24.27 0.36
N LEU A 202 13.61 24.44 -0.46
CA LEU A 202 14.29 23.33 -1.15
C LEU A 202 14.92 22.37 -0.15
N LYS A 203 15.67 22.90 0.84
CA LYS A 203 16.29 22.13 1.93
C LYS A 203 15.24 21.27 2.63
N LYS A 204 14.13 21.89 3.08
CA LYS A 204 13.02 21.20 3.75
C LYS A 204 12.34 20.13 2.88
N MET A 205 12.18 20.36 1.57
CA MET A 205 11.63 19.35 0.66
C MET A 205 12.51 18.09 0.60
N VAL A 206 13.83 18.26 0.52
CA VAL A 206 14.80 17.15 0.47
C VAL A 206 14.88 16.43 1.82
N GLU A 207 14.92 17.17 2.92
CA GLU A 207 14.96 16.59 4.27
C GLU A 207 13.72 15.77 4.59
N ASN A 208 12.53 16.28 4.24
CA ASN A 208 11.28 15.56 4.45
C ASN A 208 11.26 14.23 3.69
N VAL A 209 11.75 14.17 2.45
CA VAL A 209 11.79 12.91 1.69
C VAL A 209 12.85 11.95 2.23
N ILE A 210 14.01 12.45 2.66
CA ILE A 210 15.04 11.63 3.33
C ILE A 210 14.47 11.02 4.62
N ASP A 211 13.81 11.83 5.45
CA ASP A 211 13.27 11.39 6.73
C ASP A 211 12.15 10.35 6.57
N ARG A 212 11.28 10.51 5.56
CA ARG A 212 10.28 9.48 5.19
C ARG A 212 10.91 8.15 4.75
N MET A 213 12.08 8.20 4.11
CA MET A 213 12.79 7.01 3.60
C MET A 213 13.62 6.28 4.67
N LYS A 214 13.94 6.94 5.78
CA LYS A 214 14.71 6.34 6.89
C LYS A 214 13.96 5.19 7.56
N THR A 215 14.72 4.33 8.24
CA THR A 215 14.20 3.22 9.06
C THR A 215 14.30 3.48 10.56
N SER A 216 15.07 4.48 10.95
CA SER A 216 15.29 4.89 12.34
C SER A 216 15.56 6.40 12.34
N PRO A 217 15.45 7.07 13.49
CA PRO A 217 15.67 8.52 13.56
C PRO A 217 17.16 8.88 13.37
N ASP A 218 18.06 7.90 13.42
CA ASP A 218 19.49 8.11 13.37
C ASP A 218 19.92 8.83 12.07
N PRO A 219 20.89 9.76 12.14
CA PRO A 219 21.45 10.37 10.95
C PRO A 219 22.19 9.36 10.07
N LEU A 220 21.94 9.42 8.75
CA LEU A 220 22.60 8.54 7.76
C LEU A 220 23.48 9.35 6.81
N PRO A 221 24.57 8.78 6.26
CA PRO A 221 25.30 9.40 5.17
C PRO A 221 24.37 9.59 3.96
N VAL A 222 24.44 10.74 3.30
CA VAL A 222 23.66 11.07 2.11
C VAL A 222 24.58 11.21 0.90
N LEU A 223 24.32 10.49 -0.18
CA LEU A 223 24.97 10.64 -1.47
C LEU A 223 24.05 11.41 -2.41
N LEU A 224 24.50 12.57 -2.88
CA LEU A 224 23.81 13.36 -3.89
C LEU A 224 24.36 12.99 -5.27
N VAL A 225 23.48 12.49 -6.14
CA VAL A 225 23.80 12.09 -7.51
C VAL A 225 22.79 12.67 -8.50
N GLY A 226 23.05 12.51 -9.80
CA GLY A 226 22.23 13.07 -10.85
C GLY A 226 22.67 14.46 -11.27
N GLY A 227 22.36 14.82 -12.53
CA GLY A 227 22.81 16.08 -13.12
C GLY A 227 22.20 17.33 -12.47
N GLY A 228 21.10 17.19 -11.72
CA GLY A 228 20.47 18.27 -10.97
C GLY A 228 20.93 18.39 -9.51
N SER A 229 21.83 17.51 -9.02
CA SER A 229 22.20 17.42 -7.59
C SER A 229 22.84 18.68 -7.01
N PHE A 230 23.30 19.57 -7.89
CA PHE A 230 23.90 20.84 -7.54
C PHE A 230 22.89 21.84 -6.93
N ILE A 231 21.58 21.62 -7.08
CA ILE A 231 20.55 22.47 -6.46
C ILE A 231 20.40 22.21 -4.96
N VAL A 232 20.82 21.03 -4.49
CA VAL A 232 20.69 20.61 -3.10
C VAL A 232 21.88 21.14 -2.31
N PRO A 233 21.70 21.64 -1.07
CA PRO A 233 22.80 22.10 -0.22
C PRO A 233 23.73 20.97 0.25
N ASN A 234 24.89 21.35 0.81
CA ASN A 234 25.88 20.42 1.38
C ASN A 234 25.58 20.01 2.82
N GLU A 235 24.57 20.62 3.44
CA GLU A 235 24.17 20.38 4.81
C GLU A 235 22.66 20.13 4.83
N LEU A 236 22.27 19.00 5.38
CA LEU A 236 20.90 18.54 5.49
C LEU A 236 20.69 17.99 6.90
N ASP A 237 19.62 18.41 7.54
CA ASP A 237 19.20 17.95 8.85
C ASP A 237 18.79 16.47 8.72
N GLY A 238 19.29 15.64 9.63
CA GLY A 238 19.13 14.19 9.53
C GLY A 238 20.13 13.48 8.60
N ALA A 239 21.02 14.20 7.89
CA ALA A 239 22.20 13.60 7.29
C ALA A 239 23.36 13.61 8.30
N SER A 240 24.09 12.50 8.43
CA SER A 240 25.35 12.52 9.20
C SER A 240 26.44 13.27 8.44
N LYS A 241 26.44 13.16 7.11
CA LYS A 241 27.27 13.91 6.17
C LYS A 241 26.71 13.79 4.76
N VAL A 242 26.88 14.84 3.96
CA VAL A 242 26.45 14.88 2.57
C VAL A 242 27.66 14.78 1.64
N TYR A 243 27.59 13.86 0.68
CA TYR A 243 28.65 13.57 -0.28
C TYR A 243 28.16 13.82 -1.71
N ARG A 244 28.99 14.45 -2.54
CA ARG A 244 28.88 14.41 -4.00
C ARG A 244 30.12 13.71 -4.56
N PRO A 245 30.02 12.43 -4.95
CA PRO A 245 31.18 11.74 -5.49
C PRO A 245 31.64 12.33 -6.82
N PRO A 246 32.90 12.13 -7.24
CA PRO A 246 33.31 12.36 -8.61
C PRO A 246 32.35 11.66 -9.59
N TYR A 247 32.05 12.29 -10.72
CA TYR A 247 31.13 11.75 -11.74
C TYR A 247 29.67 11.53 -11.26
N PHE A 248 29.24 12.21 -10.19
CA PHE A 248 27.86 12.13 -9.66
C PHE A 248 26.78 12.33 -10.75
N GLY A 249 27.06 13.17 -11.76
CA GLY A 249 26.12 13.47 -12.85
C GLY A 249 25.83 12.30 -13.80
N VAL A 250 26.64 11.25 -13.78
CA VAL A 250 26.49 10.04 -14.61
C VAL A 250 26.41 8.75 -13.79
N ALA A 251 26.12 8.86 -12.48
CA ALA A 251 26.02 7.72 -11.57
C ALA A 251 25.07 6.62 -12.09
N ASN A 252 23.96 7.00 -12.72
CA ASN A 252 23.03 6.05 -13.34
C ASN A 252 23.71 5.15 -14.37
N ALA A 253 24.44 5.72 -15.32
CA ALA A 253 25.12 4.97 -16.36
C ALA A 253 26.22 4.06 -15.78
N ILE A 254 26.93 4.54 -14.75
CA ILE A 254 27.94 3.76 -14.02
C ILE A 254 27.28 2.56 -13.34
N GLY A 255 26.17 2.75 -12.64
CA GLY A 255 25.47 1.65 -11.97
C GLY A 255 24.93 0.61 -12.95
N ALA A 256 24.43 1.04 -14.11
CA ALA A 256 24.01 0.12 -15.16
C ALA A 256 25.18 -0.69 -15.73
N ALA A 257 26.35 -0.06 -15.93
CA ALA A 257 27.56 -0.72 -16.41
C ALA A 257 28.17 -1.70 -15.39
N MET A 258 28.00 -1.42 -14.09
CA MET A 258 28.44 -2.29 -12.98
C MET A 258 27.41 -3.37 -12.61
N GLY A 259 26.38 -3.57 -13.45
CA GLY A 259 25.35 -4.56 -13.22
C GLY A 259 25.91 -5.97 -13.14
N LYS A 260 25.49 -6.72 -12.12
CA LYS A 260 25.86 -8.13 -11.91
C LYS A 260 24.74 -9.05 -12.39
N LEU A 261 25.06 -10.26 -12.84
CA LEU A 261 24.05 -11.30 -13.03
C LEU A 261 23.50 -11.75 -11.69
N SER A 262 22.24 -12.16 -11.66
CA SER A 262 21.62 -12.70 -10.46
C SER A 262 20.72 -13.90 -10.70
N ALA A 263 20.66 -14.76 -9.69
CA ALA A 263 19.67 -15.82 -9.60
C ALA A 263 19.15 -15.95 -8.17
N GLU A 264 17.92 -16.45 -8.09
CA GLU A 264 17.20 -16.67 -6.84
C GLU A 264 16.86 -18.15 -6.67
N ALA A 265 16.90 -18.60 -5.43
CA ALA A 265 16.36 -19.87 -4.99
C ALA A 265 15.31 -19.56 -3.91
N HIS A 266 14.08 -20.03 -4.12
CA HIS A 266 12.96 -19.81 -3.22
C HIS A 266 12.21 -21.11 -2.96
N THR A 267 11.91 -21.39 -1.70
CA THR A 267 11.08 -22.54 -1.31
C THR A 267 10.34 -22.26 -0.01
N ILE A 268 9.16 -22.85 0.15
CA ILE A 268 8.46 -22.91 1.43
C ILE A 268 8.61 -24.31 2.00
N ARG A 269 8.98 -24.43 3.28
CA ARG A 269 9.18 -25.71 3.97
C ARG A 269 8.65 -25.67 5.39
N GLN A 270 8.00 -26.75 5.79
CA GLN A 270 7.69 -27.00 7.19
C GLN A 270 8.93 -27.55 7.89
N VAL A 271 9.27 -27.00 9.05
CA VAL A 271 10.42 -27.37 9.88
C VAL A 271 9.90 -27.69 11.30
N PRO A 272 9.37 -28.91 11.51
CA PRO A 272 8.86 -29.32 12.82
C PRO A 272 9.96 -29.30 13.90
N PRO A 273 9.61 -29.01 15.17
CA PRO A 273 10.57 -29.05 16.27
C PRO A 273 11.31 -30.39 16.35
N GLY A 274 12.64 -30.35 16.32
CA GLY A 274 13.50 -31.53 16.50
C GLY A 274 13.69 -32.45 15.28
N VAL A 275 13.10 -32.14 14.12
CA VAL A 275 13.16 -33.01 12.92
C VAL A 275 13.97 -32.39 11.76
N GLY A 276 14.29 -31.10 11.82
CA GLY A 276 15.15 -30.45 10.82
C GLY A 276 15.69 -29.11 11.30
N SER A 277 16.77 -28.63 10.66
CA SER A 277 17.39 -27.34 10.94
C SER A 277 17.08 -26.33 9.83
N ARG A 278 16.65 -25.12 10.22
CA ARG A 278 16.47 -23.99 9.29
C ARG A 278 17.80 -23.63 8.63
N GLU A 279 18.89 -23.80 9.37
CA GLU A 279 20.25 -23.54 8.93
C GLU A 279 20.65 -24.50 7.80
N GLU A 280 20.35 -25.79 7.91
CA GLU A 280 20.63 -26.78 6.86
C GLU A 280 19.91 -26.46 5.54
N ILE A 281 18.61 -26.13 5.61
CA ILE A 281 17.82 -25.74 4.44
C ILE A 281 18.41 -24.46 3.83
N THR A 282 18.76 -23.48 4.66
CA THR A 282 19.37 -22.22 4.20
C THR A 282 20.69 -22.48 3.47
N GLU A 283 21.56 -23.37 3.98
CA GLU A 283 22.82 -23.73 3.32
C GLU A 283 22.60 -24.45 1.98
N GLN A 284 21.59 -25.31 1.88
CA GLN A 284 21.22 -25.92 0.59
C GLN A 284 20.76 -24.87 -0.42
N MET A 285 19.90 -23.93 0.00
CA MET A 285 19.39 -22.85 -0.84
C MET A 285 20.50 -21.91 -1.32
N LYS A 286 21.52 -21.64 -0.49
CA LYS A 286 22.72 -20.89 -0.89
C LYS A 286 23.44 -21.57 -2.05
N LYS A 287 23.70 -22.88 -1.96
CA LYS A 287 24.36 -23.64 -3.03
C LYS A 287 23.57 -23.57 -4.33
N GLU A 288 22.25 -23.79 -4.25
CA GLU A 288 21.36 -23.73 -5.41
C GLU A 288 21.37 -22.35 -6.09
N ALA A 289 21.29 -21.26 -5.30
CA ALA A 289 21.32 -19.90 -5.84
C ALA A 289 22.67 -19.58 -6.53
N VAL A 290 23.80 -20.02 -5.93
CA VAL A 290 25.14 -19.87 -6.50
C VAL A 290 25.25 -20.64 -7.82
N GLU A 291 24.87 -21.92 -7.85
CA GLU A 291 24.91 -22.75 -9.06
C GLU A 291 24.06 -22.17 -10.20
N LYS A 292 22.84 -21.70 -9.89
CA LYS A 292 21.97 -21.02 -10.85
C LYS A 292 22.61 -19.74 -11.41
N THR A 293 23.31 -18.97 -10.57
CA THR A 293 23.99 -17.74 -10.98
C THR A 293 25.15 -18.03 -11.92
N ILE A 294 25.95 -19.05 -11.61
CA ILE A 294 27.05 -19.52 -12.49
C ILE A 294 26.48 -20.00 -13.83
N LYS A 295 25.41 -20.81 -13.81
CA LYS A 295 24.76 -21.32 -15.03
C LYS A 295 24.24 -20.21 -15.94
N LYS A 296 23.92 -19.04 -15.40
CA LYS A 296 23.53 -17.84 -16.17
C LYS A 296 24.68 -17.11 -16.85
N GLY A 297 25.93 -17.56 -16.64
CA GLY A 297 27.12 -16.95 -17.23
C GLY A 297 27.85 -16.00 -16.27
N ALA A 298 27.71 -16.20 -14.95
CA ALA A 298 28.51 -15.47 -13.98
C ALA A 298 29.87 -16.15 -13.75
N ILE A 299 30.91 -15.35 -13.52
CA ILE A 299 32.25 -15.82 -13.18
C ILE A 299 32.19 -16.53 -11.82
N PRO A 300 32.49 -17.84 -11.71
CA PRO A 300 32.30 -18.62 -10.49
C PRO A 300 32.92 -18.01 -9.23
N GLU A 301 34.14 -17.49 -9.34
CA GLU A 301 34.91 -16.92 -8.23
C GLU A 301 34.35 -15.57 -7.74
N SER A 302 33.51 -14.93 -8.56
CA SER A 302 32.89 -13.65 -8.24
C SER A 302 31.53 -13.77 -7.57
N VAL A 303 30.95 -14.98 -7.53
CA VAL A 303 29.58 -15.19 -7.06
C VAL A 303 29.52 -15.07 -5.54
N SER A 304 28.65 -14.21 -5.04
CA SER A 304 28.38 -14.06 -3.62
C SER A 304 26.88 -14.04 -3.33
N VAL A 305 26.52 -14.53 -2.15
CA VAL A 305 25.14 -14.45 -1.63
C VAL A 305 24.95 -13.05 -1.04
N VAL A 306 23.93 -12.34 -1.52
CA VAL A 306 23.65 -10.95 -1.14
C VAL A 306 22.39 -10.80 -0.31
N ASP A 307 21.52 -11.80 -0.35
CA ASP A 307 20.26 -11.80 0.37
C ASP A 307 19.90 -13.20 0.84
N ILE A 308 19.47 -13.28 2.09
CA ILE A 308 19.00 -14.50 2.76
C ILE A 308 17.83 -14.06 3.62
N LEU A 309 16.63 -14.46 3.22
CA LEU A 309 15.41 -14.22 3.97
C LEU A 309 14.84 -15.57 4.41
N VAL A 310 14.53 -15.67 5.70
CA VAL A 310 13.88 -16.84 6.29
C VAL A 310 12.73 -16.32 7.14
N ASP A 311 11.57 -16.20 6.53
CA ASP A 311 10.39 -15.63 7.15
C ASP A 311 9.43 -16.72 7.59
N ALA A 312 8.89 -16.61 8.81
CA ALA A 312 7.81 -17.48 9.24
C ALA A 312 6.56 -17.20 8.41
N VAL A 313 5.90 -18.24 7.91
CA VAL A 313 4.61 -18.10 7.24
C VAL A 313 3.56 -17.86 8.33
N PRO A 314 2.92 -16.67 8.39
CA PRO A 314 2.19 -16.22 9.57
C PRO A 314 0.89 -16.99 9.85
N TYR A 315 0.49 -17.89 8.96
CA TYR A 315 -0.74 -18.67 9.08
C TYR A 315 -0.54 -20.19 9.05
N VAL A 316 0.70 -20.67 8.88
CA VAL A 316 1.01 -22.12 8.93
C VAL A 316 2.07 -22.39 10.00
N PRO A 317 1.75 -23.14 11.07
CA PRO A 317 2.69 -23.45 12.13
C PRO A 317 3.97 -24.11 11.62
N ASN A 318 5.10 -23.70 12.20
CA ASN A 318 6.44 -24.25 11.91
C ASN A 318 6.83 -24.19 10.43
N THR A 319 6.23 -23.30 9.63
CA THR A 319 6.50 -23.19 8.20
C THR A 319 7.23 -21.91 7.91
N PHE A 320 8.26 -22.00 7.06
CA PHE A 320 9.13 -20.88 6.74
C PHE A 320 9.29 -20.76 5.21
N SER A 321 9.30 -19.53 4.73
CA SER A 321 9.69 -19.15 3.38
C SER A 321 11.20 -18.88 3.37
N PHE A 322 11.94 -19.68 2.62
CA PHE A 322 13.38 -19.56 2.44
C PHE A 322 13.66 -18.94 1.08
N TYR A 323 14.25 -17.76 1.07
CA TYR A 323 14.66 -17.06 -0.14
C TYR A 323 16.14 -16.72 -0.05
N VAL A 324 16.90 -17.12 -1.07
CA VAL A 324 18.32 -16.81 -1.19
C VAL A 324 18.60 -16.23 -2.56
N LYS A 325 19.32 -15.11 -2.59
CA LYS A 325 19.77 -14.47 -3.82
C LYS A 325 21.29 -14.44 -3.89
N ALA A 326 21.81 -14.88 -5.02
CA ALA A 326 23.23 -14.76 -5.35
C ALA A 326 23.43 -13.84 -6.56
N VAL A 327 24.58 -13.18 -6.60
CA VAL A 327 25.00 -12.30 -7.70
C VAL A 327 26.43 -12.59 -8.09
N GLY A 328 26.80 -12.35 -9.34
CA GLY A 328 28.19 -12.47 -9.81
C GLY A 328 28.49 -11.57 -11.01
N GLU A 329 29.77 -11.31 -11.23
CA GLU A 329 30.27 -10.60 -12.41
C GLU A 329 30.00 -11.41 -13.69
N VAL A 330 29.76 -10.73 -14.80
CA VAL A 330 29.46 -11.38 -16.08
C VAL A 330 30.71 -11.99 -16.69
N ASP A 331 30.65 -13.25 -17.11
CA ASP A 331 31.60 -13.83 -18.04
C ASP A 331 31.20 -13.45 -19.48
N TYR A 332 31.73 -12.33 -19.97
CA TYR A 332 31.45 -11.84 -21.31
C TYR A 332 31.94 -12.77 -22.43
N HIS A 333 32.96 -13.61 -22.17
CA HIS A 333 33.45 -14.58 -23.16
C HIS A 333 32.49 -15.76 -23.32
N GLN A 334 32.04 -16.33 -22.20
CA GLN A 334 31.04 -17.38 -22.20
C GLN A 334 29.72 -16.89 -22.82
N MET A 335 29.28 -15.68 -22.43
CA MET A 335 28.03 -15.10 -22.93
C MET A 335 28.08 -14.75 -24.42
N LYS A 336 29.24 -14.33 -24.94
CA LYS A 336 29.41 -14.10 -26.39
C LYS A 336 29.28 -15.41 -27.18
N THR A 337 29.77 -16.52 -26.64
CA THR A 337 29.68 -17.85 -27.26
C THR A 337 28.24 -18.39 -27.27
N ALA A 338 27.49 -18.14 -26.19
CA ALA A 338 26.06 -18.45 -26.14
C ALA A 338 25.23 -17.55 -27.09
N PHE A 339 25.59 -16.28 -27.20
CA PHE A 339 24.92 -15.29 -28.04
C PHE A 339 25.10 -15.54 -29.55
N THR A 340 26.29 -15.98 -29.98
CA THR A 340 26.57 -16.32 -31.39
C THR A 340 25.78 -17.55 -31.87
N GLY A 341 25.44 -18.49 -30.98
CA GLY A 341 24.55 -19.62 -31.29
C GLY A 341 23.09 -19.22 -31.57
N ASP A 342 22.63 -18.12 -30.98
CA ASP A 342 21.27 -17.59 -31.14
C ASP A 342 21.10 -16.63 -32.35
N ILE A 343 22.21 -16.24 -33.01
CA ILE A 343 22.20 -15.39 -34.22
C ILE A 343 22.24 -16.22 -35.51
N ALA A 344 22.29 -17.56 -35.43
CA ALA A 344 22.19 -18.40 -36.62
C ALA A 344 20.85 -18.12 -37.36
N PRO A 345 20.89 -17.74 -38.64
CA PRO A 345 19.66 -17.44 -39.40
C PRO A 345 18.76 -18.69 -39.40
N GLY A 346 17.57 -18.55 -38.83
CA GLY A 346 16.56 -19.62 -38.75
C GLY A 346 16.41 -20.35 -37.41
N LYS A 347 17.18 -20.03 -36.35
CA LYS A 347 16.98 -20.60 -35.00
C LYS A 347 16.62 -19.61 -33.90
N SER A 348 16.78 -18.31 -34.12
CA SER A 348 16.13 -17.35 -33.24
C SER A 348 14.62 -17.50 -33.43
N GLY A 349 13.86 -17.68 -32.35
CA GLY A 349 12.43 -17.47 -32.39
C GLY A 349 12.23 -16.04 -32.88
N GLU A 350 11.97 -15.87 -34.17
CA GLU A 350 11.74 -14.58 -34.79
C GLU A 350 10.60 -13.93 -34.01
N LEU A 351 10.95 -12.96 -33.16
CA LEU A 351 10.05 -11.87 -32.87
C LEU A 351 9.91 -11.11 -34.19
N ASN A 352 9.07 -11.64 -35.08
CA ASN A 352 8.67 -11.04 -36.34
C ASN A 352 7.91 -9.76 -36.03
N VAL A 353 8.65 -8.70 -35.74
CA VAL A 353 8.11 -7.36 -35.58
C VAL A 353 8.70 -6.52 -36.69
N SER A 354 7.91 -6.34 -37.76
CA SER A 354 8.30 -5.50 -38.89
C SER A 354 8.71 -4.11 -38.39
N THR A 355 9.96 -3.73 -38.66
CA THR A 355 10.50 -2.38 -38.37
C THR A 355 10.52 -1.49 -39.62
N SER A 356 9.83 -1.91 -40.68
CA SER A 356 9.66 -1.11 -41.90
C SER A 356 8.71 0.06 -41.63
N GLY A 357 9.27 1.26 -41.54
CA GLY A 357 8.54 2.52 -41.45
C GLY A 357 8.84 3.27 -40.16
N GLY A 358 9.66 4.31 -40.26
CA GLY A 358 9.92 5.26 -39.18
C GLY A 358 8.63 5.94 -38.72
N SER A 359 8.02 5.35 -37.70
CA SER A 359 7.12 5.97 -36.72
C SER A 359 7.02 5.01 -35.54
N ILE A 360 7.59 5.41 -34.39
CA ILE A 360 7.53 4.65 -33.12
C ILE A 360 6.24 5.01 -32.38
N THR A 361 5.12 5.02 -33.09
CA THR A 361 3.80 5.00 -32.48
C THR A 361 2.99 3.94 -33.20
N LYS A 362 2.58 2.91 -32.46
CA LYS A 362 1.39 2.16 -32.88
C LYS A 362 0.29 3.23 -32.94
N LYS A 363 -0.39 3.43 -34.07
CA LYS A 363 -1.74 3.97 -33.99
C LYS A 363 -2.43 3.05 -33.02
N SER A 364 -2.73 3.58 -31.83
CA SER A 364 -3.39 2.81 -30.80
C SER A 364 -4.64 2.22 -31.44
N THR A 365 -4.75 0.90 -31.48
CA THR A 365 -6.06 0.23 -31.66
C THR A 365 -6.93 0.42 -30.43
N PHE A 366 -6.40 1.10 -29.41
CA PHE A 366 -7.14 1.73 -28.34
C PHE A 366 -8.05 2.78 -28.99
N ASP A 367 -9.25 2.32 -29.28
CA ASP A 367 -10.32 3.15 -29.75
C ASP A 367 -10.57 4.20 -28.68
N LYS A 368 -10.19 5.46 -28.94
CA LYS A 368 -10.36 6.57 -28.00
C LYS A 368 -11.81 6.72 -27.54
N GLU A 369 -12.75 6.16 -28.29
CA GLU A 369 -14.17 6.15 -27.96
C GLU A 369 -14.55 5.13 -26.88
N ASN A 370 -13.77 4.04 -26.73
CA ASN A 370 -14.01 2.96 -25.76
C ASN A 370 -13.03 2.96 -24.57
N VAL A 371 -12.05 3.87 -24.58
CA VAL A 371 -11.40 4.27 -23.34
C VAL A 371 -12.38 5.17 -22.63
N VAL A 372 -12.70 4.86 -21.38
CA VAL A 372 -13.22 5.86 -20.45
C VAL A 372 -12.27 7.05 -20.59
N LYS A 373 -12.71 8.11 -21.29
CA LYS A 373 -12.03 9.40 -21.32
C LYS A 373 -11.61 9.64 -19.87
N VAL A 374 -10.33 10.00 -19.64
CA VAL A 374 -9.81 10.50 -18.35
C VAL A 374 -11.00 11.04 -17.58
N ASP A 375 -11.43 10.32 -16.53
CA ASP A 375 -12.75 10.46 -15.92
C ASP A 375 -13.16 11.92 -16.00
N GLU A 376 -14.31 12.21 -16.62
CA GLU A 376 -14.90 13.55 -16.51
C GLU A 376 -14.69 13.97 -15.07
N LYS A 377 -13.97 15.07 -14.82
CA LYS A 377 -13.56 15.45 -13.47
C LYS A 377 -14.81 15.47 -12.60
N VAL A 378 -15.04 14.39 -11.85
CA VAL A 378 -16.24 14.25 -11.05
C VAL A 378 -16.03 15.15 -9.86
N ASP A 379 -16.87 16.16 -9.71
CA ASP A 379 -16.91 16.93 -8.48
C ASP A 379 -17.53 16.07 -7.39
N PHE A 380 -16.70 15.60 -6.46
CA PHE A 380 -17.15 14.70 -5.41
C PHE A 380 -18.12 15.39 -4.44
N GLU A 381 -18.10 16.73 -4.36
CA GLU A 381 -18.98 17.51 -3.48
C GLU A 381 -20.40 17.66 -4.04
N SER A 382 -20.57 17.67 -5.36
CA SER A 382 -21.89 17.68 -6.01
C SER A 382 -22.39 16.32 -6.48
N TYR A 383 -21.54 15.28 -6.42
CA TYR A 383 -21.92 13.92 -6.75
C TYR A 383 -23.12 13.41 -5.94
N LYS A 384 -24.07 12.78 -6.64
CA LYS A 384 -25.25 12.12 -6.06
C LYS A 384 -25.29 10.65 -6.48
N PRO A 385 -25.45 9.70 -5.55
CA PRO A 385 -25.64 8.30 -5.87
C PRO A 385 -26.99 8.06 -6.56
N HIS A 386 -27.09 7.00 -7.37
CA HIS A 386 -28.34 6.67 -8.06
C HIS A 386 -29.26 5.84 -7.15
N ILE A 387 -30.37 6.44 -6.72
CA ILE A 387 -31.46 5.75 -6.04
C ILE A 387 -32.62 5.59 -7.03
N ASN A 388 -33.10 4.37 -7.23
CA ASN A 388 -34.21 4.11 -8.15
C ASN A 388 -35.58 4.27 -7.47
N GLU A 389 -36.66 4.15 -8.25
CA GLU A 389 -38.06 4.28 -7.77
C GLU A 389 -38.46 3.25 -6.69
N LYS A 390 -37.74 2.12 -6.58
CA LYS A 390 -37.97 1.11 -5.53
C LYS A 390 -37.28 1.44 -4.21
N ARG A 391 -36.53 2.56 -4.16
CA ARG A 391 -35.61 2.94 -3.08
C ARG A 391 -34.41 1.99 -2.95
N GLU A 392 -33.97 1.44 -4.07
CA GLU A 392 -32.70 0.71 -4.13
C GLU A 392 -31.60 1.69 -4.53
N TRP A 393 -30.52 1.74 -3.75
CA TRP A 393 -29.27 2.36 -4.17
C TRP A 393 -28.57 1.42 -5.15
N ILE A 394 -28.47 1.86 -6.40
CA ILE A 394 -27.76 1.13 -7.45
C ILE A 394 -26.30 1.54 -7.40
N LEU A 395 -25.44 0.59 -7.00
CA LEU A 395 -24.02 0.85 -6.78
C LEU A 395 -23.30 1.22 -8.08
N SER A 396 -22.63 2.37 -8.09
CA SER A 396 -21.70 2.76 -9.16
C SER A 396 -20.24 2.43 -8.81
N GLU A 397 -19.34 2.52 -9.79
CA GLU A 397 -17.91 2.36 -9.55
C GLU A 397 -17.36 3.44 -8.59
N LEU A 398 -17.86 4.68 -8.69
CA LEU A 398 -17.45 5.76 -7.80
C LEU A 398 -17.97 5.57 -6.36
N ASP A 399 -19.19 5.05 -6.20
CA ASP A 399 -19.71 4.67 -4.89
C ASP A 399 -18.81 3.61 -4.24
N LEU A 400 -18.34 2.64 -5.03
CA LEU A 400 -17.44 1.60 -4.58
C LEU A 400 -16.05 2.15 -4.19
N ASP A 401 -15.53 3.16 -4.89
CA ASP A 401 -14.29 3.86 -4.50
C ASP A 401 -14.43 4.51 -3.11
N PHE A 402 -15.54 5.22 -2.87
CA PHE A 402 -15.84 5.80 -1.56
C PHE A 402 -15.97 4.71 -0.49
N LEU A 403 -16.72 3.65 -0.77
CA LEU A 403 -16.88 2.54 0.17
C LEU A 403 -15.54 1.90 0.52
N SER A 404 -14.67 1.63 -0.45
CA SER A 404 -13.36 1.01 -0.21
C SER A 404 -12.48 1.80 0.75
N ILE A 405 -12.51 3.13 0.71
CA ILE A 405 -11.75 3.98 1.64
C ILE A 405 -12.41 3.94 3.04
N GLY A 406 -13.73 4.09 3.10
CA GLY A 406 -14.48 4.17 4.35
C GLY A 406 -14.45 2.87 5.15
N VAL A 407 -14.66 1.72 4.50
CA VAL A 407 -14.58 0.41 5.17
C VAL A 407 -13.20 0.18 5.75
N TYR A 408 -12.14 0.67 5.10
CA TYR A 408 -10.79 0.48 5.61
C TYR A 408 -10.53 1.32 6.88
N ILE A 409 -11.02 2.57 6.89
CA ILE A 409 -10.97 3.42 8.09
C ILE A 409 -11.76 2.78 9.23
N LEU A 410 -12.99 2.31 8.98
CA LEU A 410 -13.79 1.63 10.00
C LEU A 410 -13.20 0.27 10.46
N GLY A 411 -12.22 -0.26 9.71
CA GLY A 411 -11.50 -1.50 10.04
C GLY A 411 -10.60 -1.41 11.27
N CYS A 412 -10.31 -0.23 11.81
CA CYS A 412 -9.51 -0.07 13.04
C CYS A 412 -8.15 -0.79 12.99
N GLY A 413 -7.50 -0.82 11.82
CA GLY A 413 -6.24 -1.54 11.60
C GLY A 413 -6.39 -3.01 11.18
N GLY A 414 -7.58 -3.59 11.24
CA GLY A 414 -7.87 -4.97 10.83
C GLY A 414 -8.99 -5.09 9.79
N GLY A 415 -9.72 -6.22 9.80
CA GLY A 415 -10.72 -6.57 8.75
C GLY A 415 -10.13 -6.90 7.37
N GLY A 416 -8.79 -6.91 7.24
CA GLY A 416 -8.07 -7.12 5.99
C GLY A 416 -8.11 -5.91 5.04
N HIS A 417 -7.12 -5.80 4.16
CA HIS A 417 -7.09 -4.69 3.20
C HIS A 417 -8.19 -4.91 2.14
N PRO A 418 -9.05 -3.90 1.85
CA PRO A 418 -10.20 -4.10 0.96
C PRO A 418 -9.85 -4.21 -0.54
N TYR A 419 -8.57 -4.17 -0.93
CA TYR A 419 -8.20 -3.91 -2.33
C TYR A 419 -8.55 -5.07 -3.26
N SER A 420 -8.31 -6.32 -2.86
CA SER A 420 -8.69 -7.49 -3.66
C SER A 420 -10.20 -7.53 -3.91
N HIS A 421 -10.98 -7.39 -2.84
CA HIS A 421 -12.44 -7.40 -2.90
C HIS A 421 -13.00 -6.20 -3.69
N PHE A 422 -12.40 -5.02 -3.55
CA PHE A 422 -12.70 -3.85 -4.39
C PHE A 422 -12.50 -4.16 -5.87
N LEU A 423 -11.38 -4.79 -6.25
CA LEU A 423 -11.11 -5.17 -7.63
C LEU A 423 -12.15 -6.15 -8.18
N GLU A 424 -12.60 -7.11 -7.37
CA GLU A 424 -13.62 -8.09 -7.74
C GLU A 424 -14.97 -7.41 -8.02
N VAL A 425 -15.49 -6.65 -7.07
CA VAL A 425 -16.77 -5.95 -7.21
C VAL A 425 -16.70 -4.93 -8.37
N ARG A 426 -15.60 -4.20 -8.51
CA ARG A 426 -15.40 -3.27 -9.64
C ARG A 426 -15.40 -3.99 -10.98
N ASN A 427 -14.75 -5.15 -11.07
CA ASN A 427 -14.75 -5.94 -12.30
C ASN A 427 -16.16 -6.44 -12.65
N MET A 428 -16.98 -6.80 -11.66
CA MET A 428 -18.38 -7.17 -11.87
C MET A 428 -19.20 -5.99 -12.41
N LEU A 429 -19.08 -4.80 -11.79
CA LEU A 429 -19.73 -3.58 -12.27
C LEU A 429 -19.33 -3.24 -13.71
N ARG A 430 -18.04 -3.32 -14.04
CA ARG A 430 -17.54 -3.08 -15.41
C ARG A 430 -18.02 -4.12 -16.43
N LYS A 431 -18.40 -5.32 -15.99
CA LYS A 431 -19.07 -6.34 -16.82
C LYS A 431 -20.59 -6.14 -16.90
N GLY A 432 -21.13 -5.08 -16.31
CA GLY A 432 -22.55 -4.74 -16.34
C GLY A 432 -23.38 -5.36 -15.22
N ALA A 433 -22.75 -5.90 -14.17
CA ALA A 433 -23.46 -6.40 -13.00
C ALA A 433 -24.28 -5.29 -12.31
N LYS A 434 -25.44 -5.65 -11.79
CA LYS A 434 -26.26 -4.78 -10.94
C LYS A 434 -26.13 -5.23 -9.49
N ILE A 435 -25.78 -4.28 -8.63
CA ILE A 435 -25.67 -4.47 -7.19
C ILE A 435 -26.59 -3.46 -6.52
N ARG A 436 -27.45 -3.95 -5.63
CA ARG A 436 -28.53 -3.19 -5.00
C ARG A 436 -28.27 -3.11 -3.49
N ILE A 437 -28.23 -1.90 -2.95
CA ILE A 437 -28.20 -1.67 -1.50
C ILE A 437 -29.58 -1.14 -1.08
N ILE A 438 -30.14 -1.67 -0.01
CA ILE A 438 -31.45 -1.28 0.54
C ILE A 438 -31.33 -0.82 1.98
N ASP A 439 -32.24 0.07 2.37
CA ASP A 439 -32.42 0.46 3.76
C ASP A 439 -33.11 -0.69 4.49
N MET A 440 -32.81 -0.88 5.76
CA MET A 440 -33.41 -1.96 6.55
C MET A 440 -34.93 -1.83 6.66
N GLU A 441 -35.47 -0.61 6.61
CA GLU A 441 -36.93 -0.37 6.63
C GLU A 441 -37.62 -0.85 5.34
N ASP A 442 -36.85 -1.04 4.26
CA ASP A 442 -37.34 -1.53 2.98
C ASP A 442 -37.27 -3.07 2.86
N LEU A 443 -36.71 -3.78 3.86
CA LEU A 443 -36.63 -5.25 3.91
C LEU A 443 -37.97 -5.96 3.67
N PRO A 444 -39.11 -5.53 4.26
CA PRO A 444 -40.39 -6.21 4.07
C PRO A 444 -40.85 -6.31 2.61
N LYS A 445 -40.26 -5.55 1.68
CA LYS A 445 -40.54 -5.64 0.24
C LYS A 445 -39.93 -6.88 -0.42
N TYR A 446 -38.91 -7.47 0.19
CA TYR A 446 -38.09 -8.55 -0.40
C TYR A 446 -38.29 -9.89 0.30
N ILE A 447 -38.71 -9.87 1.56
CA ILE A 447 -38.78 -11.06 2.40
C ILE A 447 -40.16 -11.73 2.24
N THR A 448 -40.20 -12.99 1.81
CA THR A 448 -41.45 -13.75 1.64
C THR A 448 -41.99 -14.35 2.94
N ASP A 449 -41.13 -14.59 3.94
CA ASP A 449 -41.52 -15.15 5.25
C ASP A 449 -40.87 -14.38 6.41
N ALA A 450 -41.59 -14.17 7.51
CA ALA A 450 -41.08 -13.41 8.66
C ALA A 450 -39.88 -14.07 9.38
N GLU A 451 -39.57 -15.34 9.11
CA GLU A 451 -38.49 -16.09 9.76
C GLU A 451 -37.29 -16.34 8.82
N GLY A 452 -36.10 -15.93 9.26
CA GLY A 452 -34.82 -16.54 8.91
C GLY A 452 -34.45 -16.64 7.43
N SER A 453 -34.29 -15.52 6.73
CA SER A 453 -33.81 -15.50 5.33
C SER A 453 -32.76 -14.43 5.01
N ILE A 454 -32.31 -13.68 6.01
CA ILE A 454 -31.31 -12.62 5.84
C ILE A 454 -29.99 -13.11 6.43
N VAL A 455 -28.93 -13.22 5.64
CA VAL A 455 -27.66 -13.81 6.09
C VAL A 455 -26.53 -12.78 6.14
N SER A 456 -25.65 -12.90 7.14
CA SER A 456 -24.37 -12.18 7.09
C SER A 456 -23.30 -13.03 6.42
N VAL A 457 -22.45 -12.36 5.65
CA VAL A 457 -21.37 -12.97 4.86
C VAL A 457 -20.03 -12.30 5.17
N GLY A 458 -18.95 -13.06 5.11
CA GLY A 458 -17.60 -12.53 5.30
C GLY A 458 -16.54 -13.61 5.16
N TYR A 459 -15.28 -13.22 5.27
CA TYR A 459 -14.14 -14.13 5.32
C TYR A 459 -13.64 -14.29 6.75
N ALA A 460 -13.16 -15.49 7.04
CA ALA A 460 -12.40 -15.80 8.23
C ALA A 460 -11.03 -16.36 7.84
N GLY A 461 -9.98 -15.96 8.55
CA GLY A 461 -8.63 -16.40 8.20
C GLY A 461 -7.57 -15.39 8.56
N SER A 462 -6.38 -15.61 8.00
CA SER A 462 -5.29 -14.66 8.10
C SER A 462 -5.44 -13.57 7.03
N PRO A 463 -5.44 -12.27 7.41
CA PRO A 463 -5.45 -11.18 6.44
C PRO A 463 -4.30 -11.24 5.43
N THR A 464 -3.17 -11.84 5.80
CA THR A 464 -2.03 -12.00 4.87
C THR A 464 -2.34 -12.94 3.70
N VAL A 465 -3.20 -13.95 3.88
CA VAL A 465 -3.62 -14.84 2.78
C VAL A 465 -4.40 -14.08 1.72
N THR A 466 -5.25 -13.13 2.11
CA THR A 466 -6.01 -12.30 1.15
C THR A 466 -5.13 -11.41 0.27
N ALA A 467 -3.88 -11.16 0.66
CA ALA A 467 -2.90 -10.47 -0.17
C ALA A 467 -2.16 -11.39 -1.16
N GLU A 468 -2.17 -12.71 -0.92
CA GLU A 468 -1.44 -13.72 -1.69
C GLU A 468 -2.36 -14.52 -2.62
N ARG A 469 -3.62 -14.74 -2.20
CA ARG A 469 -4.65 -15.52 -2.90
C ARG A 469 -5.86 -14.63 -3.18
N LEU A 470 -6.27 -14.56 -4.44
CA LEU A 470 -7.55 -13.94 -4.80
C LEU A 470 -8.71 -14.81 -4.30
N ALA A 471 -9.85 -14.20 -3.99
CA ALA A 471 -11.04 -14.95 -3.64
C ALA A 471 -11.56 -15.73 -4.86
N GLY A 472 -12.21 -16.85 -4.59
CA GLY A 472 -12.85 -17.73 -5.56
C GLY A 472 -14.30 -18.00 -5.15
N ASP A 473 -14.67 -19.27 -5.17
CA ASP A 473 -16.06 -19.70 -4.95
C ASP A 473 -16.40 -19.89 -3.46
N GLU A 474 -15.57 -19.40 -2.51
CA GLU A 474 -15.72 -19.71 -1.09
C GLU A 474 -17.08 -19.33 -0.52
N LEU A 475 -17.52 -18.08 -0.76
CA LEU A 475 -18.82 -17.61 -0.27
C LEU A 475 -19.98 -18.30 -0.98
N TYR A 476 -19.84 -18.58 -2.28
CA TYR A 476 -20.85 -19.29 -3.05
C TYR A 476 -21.07 -20.71 -2.51
N GLU A 477 -20.00 -21.49 -2.35
CA GLU A 477 -20.07 -22.85 -1.82
C GLU A 477 -20.58 -22.90 -0.37
N ALA A 478 -20.14 -21.97 0.48
CA ALA A 478 -20.63 -21.86 1.84
C ALA A 478 -22.15 -21.55 1.89
N ASN A 479 -22.64 -20.69 1.00
CA ASN A 479 -24.07 -20.40 0.87
C ASN A 479 -24.85 -21.60 0.36
N GLU A 480 -24.37 -22.30 -0.67
CA GLU A 480 -24.99 -23.53 -1.17
C GLU A 480 -25.13 -24.56 -0.04
N LEU A 481 -24.08 -24.77 0.74
CA LEU A 481 -24.11 -25.70 1.87
C LEU A 481 -25.13 -25.28 2.93
N LEU A 482 -25.15 -24.00 3.32
CA LEU A 482 -26.10 -23.50 4.31
C LEU A 482 -27.55 -23.62 3.80
N ALA A 483 -27.79 -23.25 2.54
CA ALA A 483 -29.10 -23.32 1.92
C ALA A 483 -29.62 -24.76 1.81
N GLN A 484 -28.75 -25.73 1.50
CA GLN A 484 -29.09 -27.15 1.51
C GLN A 484 -29.44 -27.65 2.92
N PHE A 485 -28.68 -27.21 3.93
CA PHE A 485 -28.91 -27.63 5.32
C PHE A 485 -30.21 -27.05 5.90
N ILE A 486 -30.49 -25.77 5.61
CA ILE A 486 -31.68 -25.06 6.12
C ILE A 486 -32.91 -25.34 5.25
N GLY A 487 -32.72 -25.67 3.97
CA GLY A 487 -33.79 -25.87 2.99
C GLY A 487 -34.32 -24.58 2.37
N LYS A 488 -33.63 -23.45 2.55
CA LYS A 488 -34.01 -22.13 2.02
C LYS A 488 -32.77 -21.31 1.66
N ARG A 489 -32.82 -20.64 0.51
CA ARG A 489 -31.80 -19.68 0.07
C ARG A 489 -32.02 -18.31 0.73
N PRO A 490 -30.97 -17.51 0.92
CA PRO A 490 -31.13 -16.16 1.44
C PRO A 490 -31.94 -15.27 0.49
N GLU A 491 -32.69 -14.33 1.05
CA GLU A 491 -33.50 -13.33 0.34
C GLU A 491 -32.86 -11.93 0.42
N ALA A 492 -31.92 -11.73 1.34
CA ALA A 492 -31.07 -10.55 1.45
C ALA A 492 -29.75 -10.91 2.15
N VAL A 493 -28.71 -10.11 1.93
CA VAL A 493 -27.38 -10.30 2.55
C VAL A 493 -26.89 -9.03 3.19
N PHE A 494 -25.91 -9.12 4.07
CA PHE A 494 -25.20 -7.96 4.59
C PHE A 494 -23.80 -8.38 5.09
N PRO A 495 -22.84 -7.46 5.19
CA PRO A 495 -21.51 -7.80 5.67
C PRO A 495 -21.53 -8.25 7.14
N LEU A 496 -20.68 -9.24 7.47
CA LEU A 496 -20.41 -9.66 8.86
C LEU A 496 -19.95 -8.47 9.70
N GLU A 497 -19.00 -7.71 9.16
CA GLU A 497 -18.46 -6.50 9.75
C GLU A 497 -18.23 -5.46 8.65
N ILE A 498 -18.41 -4.18 8.95
CA ILE A 498 -18.15 -3.10 7.99
C ILE A 498 -16.65 -2.85 7.78
N GLY A 499 -15.80 -3.33 8.70
CA GLY A 499 -14.37 -3.08 8.68
C GLY A 499 -13.61 -3.86 7.60
N GLY A 500 -12.73 -3.18 6.88
CA GLY A 500 -11.81 -3.79 5.92
C GLY A 500 -12.49 -4.45 4.73
N GLY A 501 -11.92 -5.55 4.24
CA GLY A 501 -12.43 -6.29 3.07
C GLY A 501 -13.78 -6.96 3.29
N ASN A 502 -14.12 -7.29 4.55
CA ASN A 502 -15.41 -7.87 4.91
C ASN A 502 -16.58 -6.91 4.62
N GLY A 503 -16.36 -5.60 4.76
CA GLY A 503 -17.38 -4.58 4.48
C GLY A 503 -17.87 -4.56 3.03
N LEU A 504 -17.13 -5.16 2.09
CA LEU A 504 -17.50 -5.25 0.67
C LEU A 504 -18.15 -6.59 0.28
N GLN A 505 -18.15 -7.60 1.15
CA GLN A 505 -18.61 -8.96 0.79
C GLN A 505 -20.11 -9.05 0.55
N GLY A 506 -20.90 -8.25 1.27
CA GLY A 506 -22.33 -8.12 0.99
C GLY A 506 -22.58 -7.71 -0.47
N LEU A 507 -21.79 -6.74 -0.97
CA LEU A 507 -21.92 -6.23 -2.34
C LEU A 507 -21.56 -7.28 -3.39
N PHE A 508 -20.50 -8.07 -3.15
CA PHE A 508 -20.11 -9.16 -4.01
C PHE A 508 -21.23 -10.20 -4.13
N CYS A 509 -21.73 -10.71 -3.00
CA CYS A 509 -22.80 -11.71 -2.98
C CYS A 509 -24.11 -11.20 -3.58
N ALA A 510 -24.44 -9.92 -3.36
CA ALA A 510 -25.67 -9.29 -3.83
C ALA A 510 -25.76 -9.07 -5.34
N SER A 511 -24.66 -9.24 -6.07
CA SER A 511 -24.68 -9.08 -7.52
C SER A 511 -25.66 -10.03 -8.20
N ASP A 512 -26.30 -9.53 -9.26
CA ASP A 512 -27.07 -10.34 -10.22
C ASP A 512 -26.26 -11.41 -10.97
N GLN A 513 -24.93 -11.36 -10.92
CA GLN A 513 -24.03 -12.42 -11.40
C GLN A 513 -23.72 -13.48 -10.33
N GLN A 514 -24.18 -13.26 -9.09
CA GLN A 514 -23.98 -14.14 -7.94
C GLN A 514 -25.35 -14.63 -7.43
N TRP A 515 -25.88 -14.04 -6.34
CA TRP A 515 -27.11 -14.52 -5.69
C TRP A 515 -28.36 -13.71 -6.08
N ASP A 516 -28.19 -12.56 -6.74
CA ASP A 516 -29.28 -11.63 -7.13
C ASP A 516 -30.26 -11.27 -6.00
N VAL A 517 -29.69 -10.90 -4.85
CA VAL A 517 -30.43 -10.44 -3.66
C VAL A 517 -29.87 -9.10 -3.20
N PRO A 518 -30.66 -8.22 -2.57
CA PRO A 518 -30.16 -6.92 -2.12
C PRO A 518 -29.20 -7.05 -0.91
N THR A 519 -28.24 -6.15 -0.85
CA THR A 519 -27.44 -5.88 0.36
C THR A 519 -28.21 -4.96 1.29
N VAL A 520 -28.37 -5.34 2.56
CA VAL A 520 -28.93 -4.46 3.60
C VAL A 520 -27.83 -3.54 4.12
N ASP A 521 -28.15 -2.26 4.28
CA ASP A 521 -27.24 -1.26 4.85
C ASP A 521 -27.09 -1.42 6.39
N CYS A 522 -26.40 -2.47 6.80
CA CYS A 522 -26.06 -2.76 8.19
C CYS A 522 -24.89 -3.75 8.29
N ASP A 523 -24.38 -3.97 9.50
CA ASP A 523 -23.44 -5.03 9.83
C ASP A 523 -23.60 -5.48 11.30
N LEU A 524 -22.87 -6.52 11.74
CA LEU A 524 -22.99 -7.03 13.11
C LEU A 524 -22.14 -6.27 14.15
N MET A 525 -21.30 -5.32 13.73
CA MET A 525 -20.25 -4.77 14.59
C MET A 525 -20.11 -3.24 14.55
N GLY A 526 -20.30 -2.58 13.41
CA GLY A 526 -20.00 -1.15 13.18
C GLY A 526 -18.50 -0.83 13.13
N ARG A 527 -17.65 -1.86 13.19
CA ARG A 527 -16.18 -1.82 13.17
C ARG A 527 -15.65 -3.23 12.85
N ALA A 528 -14.33 -3.43 12.83
CA ALA A 528 -13.77 -4.78 12.88
C ALA A 528 -13.49 -5.28 14.30
N TYR A 529 -13.70 -6.57 14.52
CA TYR A 529 -13.27 -7.32 15.71
C TYR A 529 -12.52 -8.60 15.32
N PRO A 530 -11.57 -9.10 16.14
CA PRO A 530 -10.74 -10.23 15.75
C PRO A 530 -11.46 -11.59 15.75
N THR A 531 -12.65 -11.70 16.34
CA THR A 531 -13.33 -13.00 16.56
C THR A 531 -14.85 -12.92 16.36
N HIS A 532 -15.49 -14.00 15.86
CA HIS A 532 -16.93 -13.97 15.54
C HIS A 532 -17.83 -13.73 16.75
N TRP A 533 -17.42 -14.20 17.94
CA TRP A 533 -18.25 -14.03 19.14
C TRP A 533 -18.28 -12.58 19.64
N GLN A 534 -17.42 -11.69 19.11
CA GLN A 534 -17.43 -10.26 19.38
C GLN A 534 -18.39 -9.53 18.43
N THR A 535 -19.66 -9.95 18.44
CA THR A 535 -20.71 -9.39 17.56
C THR A 535 -21.98 -9.10 18.37
N LEU A 536 -22.81 -8.18 17.87
CA LEU A 536 -24.05 -7.79 18.54
C LEU A 536 -25.07 -8.93 18.73
N PRO A 537 -25.18 -9.96 17.86
CA PRO A 537 -26.01 -11.12 18.18
C PRO A 537 -25.58 -11.81 19.47
N VAL A 538 -24.30 -11.90 19.82
CA VAL A 538 -23.86 -12.48 21.10
C VAL A 538 -24.25 -11.60 22.29
N VAL A 539 -24.40 -10.30 22.09
CA VAL A 539 -24.84 -9.34 23.11
C VAL A 539 -26.35 -9.48 23.38
N PHE A 540 -27.16 -9.60 22.32
CA PHE A 540 -28.62 -9.51 22.40
C PHE A 540 -29.37 -10.85 22.27
N ASN A 541 -28.71 -11.95 21.90
CA ASN A 541 -29.30 -13.28 21.80
C ASN A 541 -29.17 -14.02 23.13
N GLU A 542 -30.10 -13.76 24.05
CA GLU A 542 -30.04 -14.25 25.43
C GLU A 542 -29.97 -15.79 25.54
N GLY A 543 -28.86 -16.30 26.10
CA GLY A 543 -28.75 -17.68 26.59
C GLY A 543 -28.64 -18.78 25.54
N LYS A 544 -28.54 -18.44 24.24
CA LYS A 544 -28.37 -19.41 23.16
C LYS A 544 -27.23 -19.01 22.22
N PRO A 545 -26.36 -19.97 21.81
CA PRO A 545 -25.36 -19.72 20.78
C PRO A 545 -26.04 -19.22 19.51
N PHE A 546 -25.51 -18.16 18.92
CA PHE A 546 -26.03 -17.58 17.68
C PHE A 546 -25.43 -18.27 16.45
N PHE A 547 -24.11 -18.49 16.41
CA PHE A 547 -23.36 -18.92 15.21
C PHE A 547 -23.49 -20.42 14.88
N SER A 548 -24.67 -21.02 15.05
CA SER A 548 -24.97 -22.37 14.59
C SER A 548 -26.44 -22.47 14.12
N PRO A 549 -26.72 -22.89 12.88
CA PRO A 549 -25.78 -23.39 11.89
C PRO A 549 -24.92 -22.30 11.23
N CYS A 550 -23.64 -22.57 11.01
CA CYS A 550 -22.70 -21.70 10.29
C CYS A 550 -21.95 -22.55 9.25
N ALA A 551 -21.84 -22.07 8.02
CA ALA A 551 -21.17 -22.77 6.93
C ALA A 551 -19.90 -22.02 6.49
N MET A 552 -18.86 -22.77 6.12
CA MET A 552 -17.62 -22.22 5.58
C MET A 552 -17.06 -23.07 4.44
N SER A 553 -16.33 -22.45 3.51
CA SER A 553 -15.66 -23.13 2.41
C SER A 553 -14.27 -22.54 2.10
N ASP A 554 -13.37 -23.39 1.63
CA ASP A 554 -12.08 -22.99 1.04
C ASP A 554 -12.16 -22.64 -0.46
N GLY A 555 -13.32 -22.84 -1.09
CA GLY A 555 -13.56 -22.53 -2.51
C GLY A 555 -12.94 -23.54 -3.47
N ASN A 556 -12.47 -24.68 -2.97
CA ASN A 556 -11.95 -25.80 -3.74
C ASN A 556 -12.83 -27.05 -3.57
N GLY A 557 -14.11 -26.86 -3.20
CA GLY A 557 -15.06 -27.93 -2.91
C GLY A 557 -14.95 -28.51 -1.50
N ASN A 558 -14.09 -28.00 -0.62
CA ASN A 558 -14.03 -28.44 0.78
C ASN A 558 -14.89 -27.52 1.65
N THR A 559 -16.02 -28.05 2.10
CA THR A 559 -17.01 -27.29 2.87
C THR A 559 -17.21 -27.88 4.26
N VAL A 560 -17.41 -27.03 5.26
CA VAL A 560 -17.69 -27.42 6.65
C VAL A 560 -18.95 -26.72 7.14
N ILE A 561 -19.84 -27.46 7.80
CA ILE A 561 -21.00 -26.89 8.50
C ILE A 561 -20.91 -27.19 9.99
N VAL A 562 -20.97 -26.13 10.79
CA VAL A 562 -21.10 -26.21 12.24
C VAL A 562 -22.58 -26.15 12.58
N SER A 563 -23.24 -27.31 12.57
CA SER A 563 -24.70 -27.42 12.75
C SER A 563 -25.18 -27.06 14.16
N LYS A 564 -24.35 -27.29 15.19
CA LYS A 564 -24.67 -26.99 16.59
C LYS A 564 -23.41 -26.83 17.43
N CYS A 565 -23.42 -25.83 18.31
CA CYS A 565 -22.37 -25.58 19.30
C CYS A 565 -22.94 -25.39 20.71
N LYS A 566 -22.07 -25.55 21.72
CA LYS A 566 -22.41 -25.26 23.13
C LYS A 566 -22.39 -23.75 23.44
N SER A 567 -21.52 -23.00 22.78
CA SER A 567 -21.38 -21.54 22.91
C SER A 567 -20.70 -20.96 21.65
N ASP A 568 -20.87 -19.66 21.40
CA ASP A 568 -20.23 -18.98 20.27
C ASP A 568 -18.70 -19.03 20.35
N MET A 569 -18.13 -18.98 21.57
CA MET A 569 -16.69 -19.19 21.77
C MET A 569 -16.22 -20.60 21.38
N HIS A 570 -17.06 -21.63 21.51
CA HIS A 570 -16.71 -22.96 21.01
C HIS A 570 -16.85 -23.03 19.48
N SER A 571 -17.84 -22.34 18.90
CA SER A 571 -17.98 -22.21 17.45
C SER A 571 -16.72 -21.60 16.83
N GLU A 572 -16.22 -20.49 17.40
CA GLU A 572 -14.97 -19.83 16.99
C GLU A 572 -13.76 -20.79 17.06
N LYS A 573 -13.65 -21.61 18.11
CA LYS A 573 -12.55 -22.59 18.23
C LYS A 573 -12.61 -23.65 17.13
N ILE A 574 -13.80 -24.13 16.79
CA ILE A 574 -14.00 -25.12 15.72
C ILE A 574 -13.68 -24.50 14.36
N LEU A 575 -14.17 -23.29 14.11
CA LEU A 575 -13.88 -22.54 12.89
C LEU A 575 -12.38 -22.35 12.73
N ARG A 576 -11.68 -21.89 13.77
CA ARG A 576 -10.21 -21.70 13.72
C ARG A 576 -9.42 -22.99 13.59
N ALA A 577 -9.88 -24.08 14.18
CA ALA A 577 -9.26 -25.39 13.98
C ALA A 577 -9.44 -25.89 12.54
N SER A 578 -10.55 -25.55 11.90
CA SER A 578 -10.82 -25.94 10.51
C SER A 578 -9.99 -25.11 9.52
N LEU A 579 -9.71 -23.83 9.83
CA LEU A 579 -8.88 -22.95 8.99
C LEU A 579 -7.51 -23.55 8.64
N SER A 580 -6.87 -24.31 9.54
CA SER A 580 -5.55 -24.88 9.26
C SER A 580 -5.56 -25.93 8.15
N GLU A 581 -6.71 -26.58 7.95
CA GLU A 581 -6.89 -27.60 6.90
C GLU A 581 -7.51 -27.00 5.62
N LEU A 582 -8.24 -25.87 5.75
CA LEU A 582 -8.98 -25.20 4.67
C LEU A 582 -8.20 -24.03 4.04
N GLY A 583 -6.87 -24.14 3.98
CA GLY A 583 -6.02 -23.13 3.31
C GLY A 583 -5.91 -21.78 4.02
N ALA A 584 -6.20 -21.72 5.33
CA ALA A 584 -6.03 -20.57 6.21
C ALA A 584 -6.86 -19.30 5.87
N SER A 585 -7.77 -19.40 4.90
CA SER A 585 -8.76 -18.38 4.57
C SER A 585 -9.98 -19.05 3.95
N VAL A 586 -11.14 -18.79 4.52
CA VAL A 586 -12.43 -19.37 4.10
C VAL A 586 -13.50 -18.29 4.03
N GLY A 587 -14.41 -18.46 3.08
CA GLY A 587 -15.68 -17.73 3.07
C GLY A 587 -16.60 -18.33 4.11
N VAL A 588 -17.36 -17.49 4.83
CA VAL A 588 -18.25 -17.87 5.92
C VAL A 588 -19.62 -17.26 5.66
N VAL A 589 -20.65 -18.10 5.78
CA VAL A 589 -22.06 -17.68 5.78
C VAL A 589 -22.67 -18.06 7.11
N ASN A 590 -23.17 -17.04 7.80
CA ASN A 590 -23.68 -17.14 9.16
C ASN A 590 -25.18 -17.49 9.18
N PRO A 591 -25.70 -17.92 10.35
CA PRO A 591 -27.10 -18.28 10.48
C PRO A 591 -28.04 -17.17 9.99
N PRO A 592 -29.16 -17.55 9.36
CA PRO A 592 -30.11 -16.57 8.86
C PRO A 592 -30.86 -15.89 10.00
N MET A 593 -31.19 -14.63 9.77
CA MET A 593 -31.85 -13.73 10.71
C MET A 593 -33.23 -13.33 10.18
N SER A 594 -34.17 -13.09 11.10
CA SER A 594 -35.44 -12.42 10.81
C SER A 594 -35.26 -10.90 10.72
N VAL A 595 -36.26 -10.22 10.16
CA VAL A 595 -36.30 -8.74 10.11
C VAL A 595 -36.19 -8.14 11.52
N ASP A 596 -36.90 -8.68 12.52
CA ASP A 596 -36.80 -8.24 13.93
C ASP A 596 -35.38 -8.38 14.48
N GLN A 597 -34.73 -9.51 14.21
CA GLN A 597 -33.35 -9.73 14.63
C GLN A 597 -32.41 -8.74 13.96
N ILE A 598 -32.59 -8.43 12.67
CA ILE A 598 -31.80 -7.40 11.99
C ILE A 598 -31.96 -6.05 12.71
N HIS A 599 -33.18 -5.58 12.99
CA HIS A 599 -33.37 -4.31 13.71
C HIS A 599 -32.79 -4.31 15.13
N ARG A 600 -32.76 -5.47 15.82
CA ARG A 600 -32.31 -5.57 17.22
C ARG A 600 -30.83 -5.91 17.40
N MET A 601 -30.20 -6.57 16.44
CA MET A 601 -28.88 -7.18 16.62
C MET A 601 -27.83 -6.71 15.60
N THR A 602 -28.10 -5.62 14.87
CA THR A 602 -27.15 -5.04 13.90
C THR A 602 -26.91 -3.56 14.18
N VAL A 603 -25.80 -3.02 13.65
CA VAL A 603 -25.57 -1.58 13.56
C VAL A 603 -26.16 -1.08 12.25
N LYS A 604 -26.96 -0.02 12.31
CA LYS A 604 -27.66 0.54 11.14
C LYS A 604 -26.73 1.41 10.29
N ASN A 605 -26.98 1.45 8.98
CA ASN A 605 -26.45 2.43 8.04
C ASN A 605 -24.91 2.45 7.94
N THR A 606 -24.26 1.31 8.16
CA THR A 606 -22.79 1.24 8.21
C THR A 606 -22.15 1.28 6.83
N VAL A 607 -22.82 0.78 5.79
CA VAL A 607 -22.43 0.96 4.38
C VAL A 607 -22.55 2.45 4.01
N SER A 608 -23.64 3.10 4.42
CA SER A 608 -23.81 4.55 4.25
C SER A 608 -22.76 5.38 4.99
N GLN A 609 -22.33 4.96 6.18
CA GLN A 609 -21.27 5.63 6.94
C GLN A 609 -19.92 5.50 6.24
N ALA A 610 -19.57 4.28 5.78
CA ALA A 610 -18.35 4.04 5.01
C ALA A 610 -18.30 4.92 3.75
N TRP A 611 -19.40 5.00 2.99
CA TRP A 611 -19.48 5.85 1.81
C TRP A 611 -19.22 7.33 2.13
N ARG A 612 -19.76 7.85 3.25
CA ARG A 612 -19.55 9.25 3.66
C ARG A 612 -18.11 9.54 4.04
N ILE A 613 -17.49 8.62 4.79
CA ILE A 613 -16.08 8.74 5.18
C ILE A 613 -15.21 8.78 3.93
N GLY A 614 -15.37 7.83 3.01
CA GLY A 614 -14.56 7.79 1.79
C GLY A 614 -14.79 9.00 0.89
N ARG A 615 -16.03 9.46 0.76
CA ARG A 615 -16.37 10.70 0.04
C ARG A 615 -15.69 11.92 0.67
N ALA A 616 -15.66 12.03 2.00
CA ALA A 616 -14.99 13.11 2.70
C ALA A 616 -13.47 13.13 2.44
N VAL A 617 -12.83 11.95 2.40
CA VAL A 617 -11.42 11.80 2.03
C VAL A 617 -11.19 12.23 0.58
N MET A 618 -12.02 11.79 -0.36
CA MET A 618 -11.85 12.14 -1.78
C MET A 618 -12.09 13.63 -2.06
N ILE A 619 -13.03 14.28 -1.36
CA ILE A 619 -13.21 15.75 -1.41
C ILE A 619 -11.95 16.46 -0.89
N ALA A 620 -11.38 16.01 0.22
CA ALA A 620 -10.15 16.59 0.76
C ALA A 620 -8.98 16.50 -0.24
N ARG A 621 -8.82 15.33 -0.88
CA ARG A 621 -7.84 15.11 -1.96
C ARG A 621 -8.08 16.04 -3.15
N GLN A 622 -9.32 16.11 -3.65
CA GLN A 622 -9.68 16.94 -4.80
C GLN A 622 -9.44 18.44 -4.55
N LYS A 623 -9.70 18.91 -3.32
CA LYS A 623 -9.48 20.31 -2.92
C LYS A 623 -8.06 20.59 -2.43
N THR A 624 -7.18 19.57 -2.36
CA THR A 624 -5.82 19.68 -1.80
C THR A 624 -5.83 20.23 -0.35
N GLU A 625 -6.86 19.90 0.43
CA GLU A 625 -7.05 20.34 1.82
C GLU A 625 -6.63 19.25 2.82
N ILE A 626 -5.44 18.71 2.64
CA ILE A 626 -4.94 17.57 3.42
C ILE A 626 -4.87 17.87 4.93
N ASN A 627 -4.57 19.12 5.31
CA ASN A 627 -4.58 19.56 6.70
C ASN A 627 -5.97 19.54 7.36
N LYS A 628 -7.06 19.59 6.58
CA LYS A 628 -8.45 19.53 7.08
C LYS A 628 -9.01 18.10 7.05
N LEU A 629 -8.23 17.14 6.56
CA LEU A 629 -8.66 15.76 6.39
C LEU A 629 -9.22 15.13 7.69
N PRO A 630 -8.57 15.26 8.87
CA PRO A 630 -9.14 14.74 10.11
C PRO A 630 -10.53 15.34 10.40
N GLN A 631 -10.66 16.65 10.27
CA GLN A 631 -11.93 17.35 10.53
C GLN A 631 -13.04 16.92 9.57
N ARG A 632 -12.73 16.76 8.27
CA ARG A 632 -13.70 16.29 7.27
C ARG A 632 -14.21 14.89 7.58
N ILE A 633 -13.34 13.99 8.05
CA ILE A 633 -13.76 12.65 8.48
C ILE A 633 -14.62 12.75 9.75
N ILE A 634 -14.22 13.55 10.74
CA ILE A 634 -14.99 13.78 11.98
C ILE A 634 -16.41 14.27 11.66
N GLU A 635 -16.55 15.26 10.78
CA GLU A 635 -17.84 15.79 10.33
C GLU A 635 -18.72 14.70 9.68
N SER A 636 -18.12 13.78 8.92
CA SER A 636 -18.84 12.68 8.24
C SER A 636 -19.39 11.62 9.20
N VAL A 637 -18.92 11.57 10.46
CA VAL A 637 -19.35 10.60 11.48
C VAL A 637 -20.07 11.24 12.67
N GLY A 638 -20.60 12.46 12.50
CA GLY A 638 -21.40 13.15 13.51
C GLY A 638 -20.71 14.33 14.22
N GLY A 639 -19.51 14.71 13.79
CA GLY A 639 -18.76 15.85 14.30
C GLY A 639 -18.02 15.58 15.62
N ASP A 640 -17.53 16.64 16.25
CA ASP A 640 -16.65 16.58 17.44
C ASP A 640 -17.29 15.90 18.66
N LYS A 641 -18.63 15.77 18.67
CA LYS A 641 -19.35 15.01 19.70
C LYS A 641 -19.17 13.49 19.55
N SER A 642 -18.90 13.00 18.34
CA SER A 642 -18.86 11.58 17.98
C SER A 642 -17.47 11.07 17.62
N ALA A 643 -16.54 11.96 17.24
CA ALA A 643 -15.17 11.57 16.91
C ALA A 643 -14.16 12.64 17.32
N LYS A 644 -12.91 12.22 17.53
CA LYS A 644 -11.79 13.09 17.89
C LYS A 644 -10.51 12.64 17.20
N GLN A 645 -9.72 13.60 16.75
CA GLN A 645 -8.32 13.35 16.40
C GLN A 645 -7.52 13.27 17.71
N LEU A 646 -7.00 12.09 18.02
CA LEU A 646 -6.25 11.85 19.26
C LEU A 646 -4.79 12.29 19.15
N PHE A 647 -4.19 12.12 17.97
CA PHE A 647 -2.75 12.32 17.79
C PHE A 647 -2.37 12.54 16.33
N THR A 648 -1.23 13.21 16.10
CA THR A 648 -0.57 13.28 14.79
C THR A 648 0.92 13.18 15.00
N GLY A 649 1.59 12.36 14.19
CA GLY A 649 3.02 12.18 14.29
C GLY A 649 3.59 11.17 13.30
N LYS A 650 4.87 10.87 13.47
CA LYS A 650 5.60 9.90 12.68
C LYS A 650 5.60 8.55 13.39
N ILE A 651 5.37 7.45 12.68
CA ILE A 651 5.61 6.11 13.23
C ILE A 651 7.12 5.96 13.48
N VAL A 652 7.51 5.77 14.75
CA VAL A 652 8.92 5.64 15.16
C VAL A 652 9.30 4.24 15.64
N SER A 653 8.33 3.36 15.89
CA SER A 653 8.57 1.96 16.24
C SER A 653 7.36 1.08 15.95
N VAL A 654 7.59 -0.17 15.58
CA VAL A 654 6.56 -1.20 15.39
C VAL A 654 7.11 -2.54 15.85
N ASP A 655 6.48 -3.16 16.85
CA ASP A 655 6.75 -4.54 17.28
C ASP A 655 5.61 -5.47 16.83
N LYS A 656 5.93 -6.67 16.35
CA LYS A 656 4.95 -7.66 15.85
C LYS A 656 5.39 -9.08 16.21
N HIS A 657 4.45 -9.89 16.71
CA HIS A 657 4.62 -11.33 16.89
C HIS A 657 3.31 -12.10 16.67
N LEU A 658 3.41 -13.37 16.27
CA LEU A 658 2.25 -14.21 15.99
C LEU A 658 1.92 -15.10 17.20
N TYR A 659 0.66 -15.15 17.59
CA TYR A 659 0.17 -16.04 18.64
C TYR A 659 -1.26 -16.54 18.36
N LYS A 660 -1.45 -17.87 18.33
CA LYS A 660 -2.75 -18.54 18.11
C LYS A 660 -3.56 -18.03 16.91
N GLY A 661 -2.90 -17.78 15.78
CA GLY A 661 -3.55 -17.32 14.54
C GLY A 661 -3.95 -15.85 14.53
N HIS A 662 -3.45 -15.06 15.50
CA HIS A 662 -3.57 -13.61 15.51
C HIS A 662 -2.20 -12.95 15.56
N VAL A 663 -2.10 -11.77 14.96
CA VAL A 663 -0.91 -10.91 15.04
C VAL A 663 -1.07 -9.96 16.22
N TYR A 664 -0.13 -10.00 17.15
CA TYR A 664 -0.05 -9.12 18.30
C TYR A 664 1.10 -8.15 18.11
N GLY A 665 1.00 -6.95 18.68
CA GLY A 665 2.07 -5.97 18.60
C GLY A 665 1.70 -4.62 19.18
N GLU A 666 2.62 -3.66 19.05
CA GLU A 666 2.41 -2.27 19.44
C GLU A 666 3.10 -1.34 18.43
N VAL A 667 2.38 -0.30 18.00
CA VAL A 667 2.94 0.79 17.19
C VAL A 667 3.15 2.02 18.06
N VAL A 668 4.29 2.69 17.87
CA VAL A 668 4.64 3.95 18.55
C VAL A 668 4.70 5.07 17.53
N ILE A 669 3.94 6.13 17.78
CA ILE A 669 3.85 7.33 16.95
C ILE A 669 4.38 8.50 17.78
N GLU A 670 5.30 9.29 17.23
CA GLU A 670 5.92 10.43 17.92
C GLU A 670 5.57 11.74 17.22
N ASN A 671 5.14 12.73 17.99
CA ASN A 671 4.92 14.07 17.48
C ASN A 671 6.26 14.82 17.47
N SER A 672 6.68 15.28 16.28
CA SER A 672 7.97 15.92 16.11
C SER A 672 8.10 17.29 16.79
N ASP A 673 6.98 17.99 17.03
CA ASP A 673 6.98 19.32 17.63
C ASP A 673 6.99 19.25 19.17
N SER A 674 6.19 18.35 19.75
CA SER A 674 6.06 18.21 21.21
C SER A 674 6.97 17.14 21.83
N GLY A 675 7.45 16.17 21.04
CA GLY A 675 8.14 14.98 21.53
C GLY A 675 7.23 13.98 22.27
N GLU A 676 5.92 14.25 22.37
CA GLU A 676 4.95 13.32 22.94
C GLU A 676 4.87 12.05 22.09
N GLN A 677 4.53 10.92 22.70
CA GLN A 677 4.37 9.64 22.03
C GLN A 677 2.97 9.07 22.27
N MET A 678 2.40 8.48 21.22
CA MET A 678 1.23 7.63 21.28
C MET A 678 1.60 6.16 21.04
N LEU A 679 1.16 5.28 21.94
CA LEU A 679 1.36 3.84 21.87
C LEU A 679 0.02 3.15 21.63
N ILE A 680 -0.06 2.30 20.61
CA ILE A 680 -1.28 1.59 20.21
C ILE A 680 -1.00 0.08 20.17
N PRO A 681 -1.36 -0.67 21.22
CA PRO A 681 -1.34 -2.13 21.17
C PRO A 681 -2.46 -2.66 20.28
N PHE A 682 -2.16 -3.71 19.51
CA PHE A 682 -3.10 -4.34 18.59
C PHE A 682 -3.10 -5.88 18.68
N LYS A 683 -4.25 -6.47 18.34
CA LYS A 683 -4.47 -7.90 18.10
C LYS A 683 -5.27 -8.02 16.80
N ASN A 684 -4.59 -8.08 15.66
CA ASN A 684 -5.11 -7.80 14.31
C ASN A 684 -5.68 -6.36 14.15
N GLU A 685 -6.50 -5.90 15.09
CA GLU A 685 -7.08 -4.55 15.19
C GLU A 685 -6.46 -3.76 16.35
N ASN A 686 -6.52 -2.43 16.27
CA ASN A 686 -6.08 -1.50 17.32
C ASN A 686 -7.03 -1.56 18.53
N ILE A 687 -6.48 -1.80 19.72
CA ILE A 687 -7.29 -2.08 20.93
C ILE A 687 -7.32 -0.90 21.91
N LEU A 688 -6.17 -0.26 22.14
CA LEU A 688 -6.04 0.89 23.04
C LEU A 688 -5.22 1.98 22.37
N ALA A 689 -5.39 3.22 22.82
CA ALA A 689 -4.46 4.31 22.54
C ALA A 689 -3.99 4.89 23.87
N LYS A 690 -2.67 5.03 24.02
CA LYS A 690 -2.02 5.54 25.23
C LYS A 690 -1.10 6.69 24.86
N THR A 691 -0.99 7.71 25.71
CA THR A 691 -0.03 8.81 25.54
C THR A 691 1.06 8.81 26.61
N ARG A 692 2.25 9.30 26.26
CA ARG A 692 3.40 9.46 27.16
C ARG A 692 4.20 10.71 26.76
N ASN A 693 4.70 11.48 27.74
CA ASN A 693 5.46 12.72 27.49
C ASN A 693 6.94 12.43 27.13
N GLY A 694 7.16 11.76 26.00
CA GLY A 694 8.49 11.40 25.51
C GLY A 694 8.94 10.01 25.92
N ARG A 695 10.06 9.56 25.34
CA ARG A 695 10.55 8.18 25.44
C ARG A 695 10.97 7.79 26.87
N ASP A 696 11.58 8.73 27.59
CA ASP A 696 12.21 8.51 28.89
C ASP A 696 11.33 8.98 30.07
N ASP A 697 10.05 9.28 29.83
CA ASP A 697 9.12 9.62 30.92
C ASP A 697 8.97 8.42 31.87
N PRO A 698 9.29 8.58 33.17
CA PRO A 698 9.20 7.50 34.15
C PRO A 698 7.75 7.15 34.50
N ASN A 699 6.76 7.97 34.13
CA ASN A 699 5.36 7.70 34.41
C ASN A 699 4.78 6.66 33.42
N PRO A 700 3.85 5.81 33.87
CA PRO A 700 3.17 4.88 32.97
C PRO A 700 2.35 5.65 31.91
N PRO A 701 2.27 5.15 30.67
CA PRO A 701 1.46 5.76 29.63
C PRO A 701 -0.01 5.91 30.05
N LYS A 702 -0.60 7.07 29.79
CA LYS A 702 -2.01 7.37 30.09
C LYS A 702 -2.90 6.82 28.99
N ILE A 703 -3.89 6.01 29.33
CA ILE A 703 -4.91 5.55 28.36
C ILE A 703 -5.80 6.74 27.99
N VAL A 704 -5.97 6.99 26.69
CA VAL A 704 -6.80 8.07 26.15
C VAL A 704 -7.99 7.57 25.34
N CYS A 705 -7.95 6.33 24.87
CA CYS A 705 -9.06 5.68 24.17
C CYS A 705 -8.92 4.16 24.26
N ALA A 706 -10.05 3.46 24.29
CA ALA A 706 -10.11 2.01 24.36
C ALA A 706 -11.34 1.49 23.60
N VAL A 707 -11.24 0.28 23.05
CA VAL A 707 -12.40 -0.48 22.56
C VAL A 707 -13.57 -0.44 23.58
N PRO A 708 -14.85 -0.37 23.17
CA PRO A 708 -15.35 -0.48 21.79
C PRO A 708 -15.16 0.74 20.88
N ASP A 709 -14.61 1.88 21.34
CA ASP A 709 -14.28 3.01 20.45
C ASP A 709 -13.36 2.57 19.31
N LEU A 710 -13.66 3.05 18.10
CA LEU A 710 -12.88 2.74 16.91
C LEU A 710 -11.58 3.53 16.94
N ILE A 711 -10.44 2.86 16.79
CA ILE A 711 -9.11 3.49 16.78
C ILE A 711 -8.49 3.26 15.40
N SER A 712 -8.42 4.32 14.61
CA SER A 712 -7.96 4.26 13.22
C SER A 712 -6.68 5.06 13.04
N VAL A 713 -5.64 4.39 12.53
CA VAL A 713 -4.38 5.05 12.12
C VAL A 713 -4.50 5.35 10.63
N ILE A 714 -4.36 6.63 10.26
CA ILE A 714 -4.63 7.11 8.91
C ILE A 714 -3.41 7.84 8.39
N ASP A 715 -3.01 7.53 7.16
CA ASP A 715 -1.89 8.17 6.47
C ASP A 715 -2.20 9.66 6.21
N CYS A 716 -1.29 10.54 6.62
CA CYS A 716 -1.50 11.99 6.52
C CYS A 716 -1.58 12.49 5.08
N ASP A 717 -0.89 11.85 4.13
CA ASP A 717 -0.77 12.33 2.75
C ASP A 717 -1.98 11.89 1.91
N THR A 718 -2.44 10.66 2.14
CA THR A 718 -3.51 10.04 1.36
C THR A 718 -4.86 10.13 2.08
N GLY A 719 -4.91 10.02 3.40
CA GLY A 719 -6.17 9.83 4.13
C GLY A 719 -6.77 8.44 4.01
N GLU A 720 -6.01 7.46 3.52
CA GLU A 720 -6.34 6.05 3.65
C GLU A 720 -5.87 5.51 5.00
N ALA A 721 -6.59 4.51 5.52
CA ALA A 721 -6.18 3.82 6.72
C ALA A 721 -4.86 3.06 6.50
N VAL A 722 -4.06 2.94 7.54
CA VAL A 722 -2.89 2.07 7.57
C VAL A 722 -3.24 0.85 8.41
N GLY A 723 -3.33 -0.33 7.79
CA GLY A 723 -3.60 -1.57 8.50
C GLY A 723 -2.42 -2.01 9.37
N THR A 724 -2.68 -2.82 10.39
CA THR A 724 -1.60 -3.38 11.25
C THR A 724 -0.52 -4.14 10.47
N PRO A 725 -0.81 -4.83 9.34
CA PRO A 725 0.25 -5.42 8.51
C PRO A 725 1.16 -4.35 7.87
N ASP A 726 0.61 -3.18 7.54
CA ASP A 726 1.26 -2.11 6.78
C ASP A 726 1.99 -1.07 7.67
N TYR A 727 1.85 -1.13 9.00
CA TYR A 727 2.62 -0.29 9.93
C TYR A 727 4.14 -0.44 9.70
N ARG A 728 4.80 0.70 9.46
CA ARG A 728 6.24 0.82 9.23
C ARG A 728 6.77 2.16 9.74
N TYR A 729 8.03 2.16 10.16
CA TYR A 729 8.74 3.38 10.53
C TYR A 729 8.69 4.43 9.41
N GLY A 730 8.57 5.70 9.79
CA GLY A 730 8.70 6.85 8.88
C GLY A 730 7.38 7.35 8.29
N LEU A 731 6.30 6.57 8.39
CA LEU A 731 4.98 7.03 7.96
C LEU A 731 4.49 8.18 8.83
N MET A 732 4.05 9.26 8.19
CA MET A 732 3.32 10.33 8.83
C MET A 732 1.84 9.95 8.91
N VAL A 733 1.31 9.90 10.13
CA VAL A 733 -0.06 9.45 10.39
C VAL A 733 -0.76 10.36 11.38
N PHE A 734 -2.08 10.37 11.34
CA PHE A 734 -2.92 10.84 12.44
C PHE A 734 -3.80 9.69 12.95
N VAL A 735 -4.15 9.78 14.23
CA VAL A 735 -4.96 8.76 14.92
C VAL A 735 -6.34 9.35 15.18
N LEU A 736 -7.36 8.71 14.65
CA LEU A 736 -8.75 9.08 14.83
C LEU A 736 -9.43 8.09 15.79
N ALA A 737 -10.17 8.62 16.76
CA ALA A 737 -11.11 7.86 17.57
C ALA A 737 -12.55 8.20 17.20
N ILE A 738 -13.39 7.19 17.00
CA ILE A 738 -14.82 7.34 16.69
C ILE A 738 -15.62 6.56 17.74
N ALA A 739 -16.65 7.21 18.30
CA ALA A 739 -17.57 6.59 19.24
C ALA A 739 -18.29 5.41 18.58
N PRO A 740 -18.41 4.25 19.26
CA PRO A 740 -19.05 3.08 18.72
C PRO A 740 -20.55 3.25 18.73
N SER A 741 -21.27 2.35 18.06
CA SER A 741 -22.70 2.20 18.27
C SER A 741 -23.03 2.10 19.77
N ASP A 742 -24.05 2.84 20.19
CA ASP A 742 -24.63 2.75 21.53
C ASP A 742 -25.08 1.33 21.89
N ARG A 743 -25.31 0.45 20.91
CA ARG A 743 -25.58 -0.97 21.13
C ARG A 743 -24.46 -1.71 21.86
N TRP A 744 -23.21 -1.27 21.72
CA TRP A 744 -22.07 -1.82 22.45
C TRP A 744 -21.97 -1.31 23.88
N THR A 745 -22.46 -0.10 24.15
CA THR A 745 -22.21 0.62 25.41
C THR A 745 -23.45 0.73 26.30
N SER A 746 -24.65 0.51 25.74
CA SER A 746 -25.94 0.59 26.44
C SER A 746 -26.21 -0.58 27.37
N THR A 747 -25.48 -1.70 27.24
CA THR A 747 -25.65 -2.88 28.09
C THR A 747 -24.32 -3.31 28.71
N PRO A 748 -24.31 -3.85 29.94
CA PRO A 748 -23.11 -4.44 30.53
C PRO A 748 -22.52 -5.57 29.66
N LYS A 749 -23.39 -6.35 29.00
CA LYS A 749 -22.95 -7.45 28.13
C LYS A 749 -22.22 -6.95 26.88
N GLY A 750 -22.64 -5.80 26.32
CA GLY A 750 -21.94 -5.16 25.21
C GLY A 750 -20.49 -4.81 25.56
N LEU A 751 -20.26 -4.26 26.76
CA LEU A 751 -18.92 -3.95 27.26
C LEU A 751 -18.11 -5.21 27.63
N GLU A 752 -18.76 -6.25 28.16
CA GLU A 752 -18.12 -7.54 28.43
C GLU A 752 -17.60 -8.19 27.13
N VAL A 753 -18.37 -8.09 26.04
CA VAL A 753 -18.07 -8.74 24.76
C VAL A 753 -17.13 -7.90 23.88
N GLY A 754 -17.39 -6.60 23.75
CA GLY A 754 -16.69 -5.70 22.83
C GLY A 754 -15.72 -4.71 23.50
N GLY A 755 -15.68 -4.65 24.83
CA GLY A 755 -14.83 -3.73 25.60
C GLY A 755 -13.49 -4.32 26.03
N PRO A 756 -12.68 -3.57 26.81
CA PRO A 756 -11.26 -3.87 27.04
C PRO A 756 -11.01 -5.22 27.72
N VAL A 757 -11.91 -5.62 28.62
CA VAL A 757 -11.86 -6.90 29.35
C VAL A 757 -11.81 -8.10 28.39
N SER A 758 -12.57 -8.05 27.28
CA SER A 758 -12.59 -9.14 26.28
C SER A 758 -11.24 -9.37 25.59
N PHE A 759 -10.33 -8.39 25.66
CA PHE A 759 -8.99 -8.43 25.09
C PHE A 759 -7.89 -8.70 26.13
N GLY A 760 -8.27 -9.01 27.38
CA GLY A 760 -7.32 -9.26 28.48
C GLY A 760 -6.82 -8.00 29.18
N PHE A 761 -7.55 -6.88 29.06
CA PHE A 761 -7.27 -5.64 29.79
C PHE A 761 -8.26 -5.48 30.96
N ASP A 762 -8.19 -6.40 31.93
CA ASP A 762 -9.13 -6.47 33.07
C ASP A 762 -9.12 -5.21 33.95
N ASP A 763 -7.97 -4.53 34.04
CA ASP A 763 -7.78 -3.33 34.85
C ASP A 763 -8.17 -2.03 34.11
N VAL A 764 -8.57 -2.10 32.83
CA VAL A 764 -8.91 -0.93 32.02
C VAL A 764 -10.41 -0.66 32.08
N LYS A 765 -10.78 0.42 32.78
CA LYS A 765 -12.15 0.94 32.75
C LYS A 765 -12.42 1.66 31.42
N TYR A 766 -13.48 1.26 30.73
CA TYR A 766 -13.91 1.94 29.51
C TYR A 766 -14.49 3.33 29.82
N GLU A 767 -13.98 4.34 29.12
CA GLU A 767 -14.48 5.71 29.14
C GLU A 767 -14.76 6.13 27.68
N PRO A 768 -16.03 6.42 27.31
CA PRO A 768 -16.38 6.75 25.93
C PRO A 768 -15.67 8.00 25.43
N ILE A 769 -15.11 7.96 24.21
CA ILE A 769 -14.50 9.14 23.60
C ILE A 769 -15.52 10.24 23.25
N GLY A 770 -16.76 9.83 23.00
CA GLY A 770 -17.87 10.68 22.57
C GLY A 770 -19.22 9.98 22.60
N THR A 771 -20.22 10.57 21.95
CA THR A 771 -21.57 10.01 21.81
C THR A 771 -21.78 9.47 20.41
N TYR A 772 -22.44 8.31 20.31
CA TYR A 772 -22.84 7.74 19.03
C TYR A 772 -23.79 8.70 18.29
N THR A 773 -23.54 8.93 17.01
CA THR A 773 -24.50 9.56 16.10
C THR A 773 -24.88 8.52 15.07
N GLU A 774 -26.17 8.22 14.96
CA GLU A 774 -26.68 7.30 13.95
C GLU A 774 -26.29 7.81 12.54
N PRO A 775 -25.66 6.98 11.69
CA PRO A 775 -25.28 7.41 10.36
C PRO A 775 -26.51 7.74 9.51
N LEU A 776 -26.42 8.84 8.76
CA LEU A 776 -27.46 9.21 7.81
C LEU A 776 -27.48 8.20 6.65
N SER A 777 -28.65 7.64 6.35
CA SER A 777 -28.83 6.71 5.22
C SER A 777 -28.64 7.45 3.88
N VAL A 778 -27.75 6.94 3.02
CA VAL A 778 -27.59 7.40 1.62
C VAL A 778 -28.95 7.35 0.90
N ILE A 779 -29.69 6.26 1.08
CA ILE A 779 -30.96 6.04 0.40
C ILE A 779 -31.98 7.10 0.83
N ASN A 780 -32.12 7.35 2.13
CA ASN A 780 -33.08 8.33 2.64
C ASN A 780 -32.72 9.77 2.24
N GLU A 781 -31.43 10.12 2.20
CA GLU A 781 -30.97 11.45 1.80
C GLU A 781 -31.20 11.71 0.31
N PHE A 782 -30.89 10.74 -0.56
CA PHE A 782 -30.83 10.97 -2.00
C PHE A 782 -32.05 10.48 -2.81
N TYR A 783 -33.00 9.78 -2.19
CA TYR A 783 -34.19 9.29 -2.90
C TYR A 783 -35.08 10.40 -3.49
N ASN A 784 -35.14 11.57 -2.83
CA ASN A 784 -35.96 12.71 -3.27
C ASN A 784 -35.12 13.90 -3.79
N ALA A 785 -33.81 13.72 -3.99
CA ALA A 785 -32.83 14.81 -4.10
C ALA A 785 -32.47 15.25 -5.52
#